data_AF-A0AAU8YLH7-F1
#
_entry.id   AF-A0AAU8YLH7-F1
#
_cell.length_a   1.000
_cell.length_b   1.000
_cell.length_c   1.000
_cell.angle_alpha   90.00
_cell.angle_beta   90.00
_cell.angle_gamma   90.00
#
_symmetry.space_group_name_H-M   'P 1'
#
loop_
_entity.id
_entity.type
_entity.pdbx_description
1 polymer ?
#
loop_
_entity_poly.entity_id
_entity_poly.type
_entity_poly.pdbx_seq_one_letter_code
_entity_poly.pdbx_strand_id
1 'polypeptide(L)'
;MSLIVLLLLPFVGSCLAAVLPHNARNAESILAGLVALVGTVQVALLYPQIAHGGVIREEFLWLPSLGLNLVLRMDGFAWLFSLLVLGIGTLVSLYARYYMSPQDPVPRFFAFFLAFMGAMLGLVISGNLIQLVFFWELTSLFSFLLIGYWHHRADARRGAYMALMVTGAGGLCLLVGALLLGHVVGSYDLDKVLAAGHTIRQHALYPVLLPLILIGALTKSAQFPFQFWLPHAMAAPTPVSAYLHSATMVKAGVFLLARLWPVLSGSEEWFWIVGGAGALTLLLGAFAAMFQNDLKGLLAYSTISHLGLITLLLGLNSPLAAVAAVFHILNHATFKASLFMAAGIIDHESGTRDIRRLSGLIRLVPYTATLAMVASASMAGVPLMNGFLSKEMFFAETVFISSTAWVEATLPVIATLAGTFSVAYALRFTVDVFFGPTAQDLPHTPHEPPRWMRAPVELLVLTCLVVGIFPTQSVGPLLAAAALPVVGGTLPEYSLAIWHGWNAPMIMSLVAMSGGIVLYLLLRKQLRLGRFPYPPVIERFNGKRLFEHGQVHLMLLARRIERLFTTRRLQSQLFMLVFAAFLAGLTPMLNSGLSWGDRPKIPGSGVFVALWLIAIACAIGAAYQAKYHRLAALIMVSVCGLMTCITFVWFSAPDLALTQLVVEVVTTVLILLGLRWLPRRIEGVSPLPGSLERARMRRLRDLLLAVLVGGGMAVLSYAMLTRPTPNDISSFYLSRALPQGGGTNVVNVMLVDFRGFDTLGEITVLVAVALTVFALLRRFRPPKESMQLPAQQRQLAPDVVTDLINPRHATDTALGFMMVPAALVRLLLPIALLVSMYLFMRGHNQPGGGFVAGLVMSVAFILQYMVAGTQWVEAQMSLRPLRWMGTGLLCATLTGVGAMLLGYPFLTTHTAHLHLPLLGDVHVASALFFDIGVYTVVVGSTLLILTALAHQSVRAYRPGNPAKTSQAGAA
;
A
#
# COMPACT_ATOMS: atom_id res chain seq x y z
N MET A 1 33.78 23.65 3.06
CA MET A 1 32.50 23.18 3.64
C MET A 1 32.50 21.65 3.57
N SER A 2 31.99 20.96 4.60
CA SER A 2 31.91 19.49 4.58
C SER A 2 30.89 18.99 3.54
N LEU A 3 31.08 17.76 3.05
CA LEU A 3 30.17 17.11 2.10
C LEU A 3 28.78 16.93 2.68
N ILE A 4 28.67 16.66 4.00
CA ILE A 4 27.37 16.53 4.65
C ILE A 4 26.57 17.83 4.63
N VAL A 5 27.23 18.99 4.83
CA VAL A 5 26.53 20.28 4.77
C VAL A 5 26.10 20.57 3.33
N LEU A 6 26.93 20.25 2.35
CA LEU A 6 26.58 20.37 0.93
C LEU A 6 25.34 19.52 0.59
N LEU A 7 25.26 18.30 1.10
CA LEU A 7 24.12 17.40 0.90
C LEU A 7 22.84 17.91 1.58
N LEU A 8 22.95 18.40 2.81
CA LEU A 8 21.79 18.83 3.59
C LEU A 8 21.21 20.18 3.12
N LEU A 9 22.03 21.03 2.50
CA LEU A 9 21.64 22.39 2.11
C LEU A 9 20.36 22.42 1.24
N PRO A 10 20.21 21.60 0.16
CA PRO A 10 18.96 21.55 -0.61
C PRO A 10 17.77 20.97 0.16
N PHE A 11 17.97 20.01 1.07
CA PHE A 11 16.88 19.45 1.88
C PHE A 11 16.37 20.45 2.92
N VAL A 12 17.27 21.18 3.57
CA VAL A 12 16.91 22.27 4.48
C VAL A 12 16.20 23.39 3.70
N GLY A 13 16.74 23.78 2.54
CA GLY A 13 16.09 24.74 1.66
C GLY A 13 14.69 24.31 1.21
N SER A 14 14.50 23.02 0.93
CA SER A 14 13.20 22.44 0.60
C SER A 14 12.19 22.55 1.74
N CYS A 15 12.60 22.28 2.97
CA CYS A 15 11.74 22.41 4.15
C CYS A 15 11.36 23.87 4.40
N LEU A 16 12.30 24.79 4.23
CA LEU A 16 12.04 26.24 4.36
C LEU A 16 11.06 26.72 3.28
N ALA A 17 11.25 26.30 2.02
CA ALA A 17 10.32 26.57 0.92
C ALA A 17 8.91 26.04 1.23
N ALA A 18 8.78 24.84 1.80
CA ALA A 18 7.47 24.26 2.09
C ALA A 18 6.64 25.05 3.13
N VAL A 19 7.29 25.84 4.00
CA VAL A 19 6.63 26.60 5.07
C VAL A 19 6.31 28.04 4.65
N LEU A 20 6.88 28.52 3.54
CA LEU A 20 6.63 29.89 3.07
C LEU A 20 5.19 30.08 2.55
N PRO A 21 4.65 31.31 2.62
CA PRO A 21 3.32 31.62 2.12
C PRO A 21 3.15 31.33 0.62
N HIS A 22 1.94 30.94 0.21
CA HIS A 22 1.61 30.59 -1.18
C HIS A 22 1.95 31.70 -2.22
N ASN A 23 2.01 32.96 -1.79
CA ASN A 23 2.32 34.12 -2.63
C ASN A 23 3.81 34.55 -2.60
N ALA A 24 4.69 33.84 -1.89
CA ALA A 24 6.09 34.21 -1.65
C ALA A 24 7.04 33.93 -2.84
N ARG A 25 6.57 34.05 -4.09
CA ARG A 25 7.31 33.67 -5.32
C ARG A 25 8.74 34.22 -5.39
N ASN A 26 8.97 35.46 -4.95
CA ASN A 26 10.31 36.06 -4.95
C ASN A 26 11.23 35.40 -3.93
N ALA A 27 10.78 35.28 -2.69
CA ALA A 27 11.55 34.70 -1.61
C ALA A 27 11.92 33.23 -1.93
N GLU A 28 10.98 32.48 -2.50
CA GLU A 28 11.18 31.09 -2.93
C GLU A 28 12.27 30.93 -3.99
N SER A 29 12.20 31.73 -5.05
CA SER A 29 13.21 31.70 -6.09
C SER A 29 14.57 32.13 -5.57
N ILE A 30 14.62 33.16 -4.71
CA ILE A 30 15.87 33.63 -4.12
C ILE A 30 16.46 32.55 -3.21
N LEU A 31 15.64 31.92 -2.37
CA LEU A 31 16.06 30.82 -1.51
C LEU A 31 16.64 29.67 -2.35
N ALA A 32 15.89 29.20 -3.35
CA ALA A 32 16.32 28.09 -4.18
C ALA A 32 17.57 28.42 -5.00
N GLY A 33 17.63 29.63 -5.55
CA GLY A 33 18.78 30.11 -6.31
C GLY A 33 20.02 30.32 -5.45
N LEU A 34 19.88 30.85 -4.24
CA LEU A 34 21.00 31.01 -3.29
C LEU A 34 21.51 29.65 -2.82
N VAL A 35 20.62 28.71 -2.48
CA VAL A 35 21.02 27.34 -2.09
C VAL A 35 21.82 26.67 -3.21
N ALA A 36 21.33 26.74 -4.45
CA ALA A 36 22.01 26.17 -5.60
C ALA A 36 23.33 26.89 -5.92
N LEU A 37 23.36 28.23 -5.83
CA LEU A 37 24.55 29.04 -6.12
C LEU A 37 25.65 28.82 -5.08
N VAL A 38 25.30 28.85 -3.79
CA VAL A 38 26.24 28.55 -2.69
C VAL A 38 26.78 27.15 -2.87
N GLY A 39 25.92 26.16 -3.15
CA GLY A 39 26.37 24.80 -3.46
C GLY A 39 27.33 24.74 -4.65
N THR A 40 27.02 25.44 -5.75
CA THR A 40 27.85 25.50 -6.97
C THR A 40 29.23 26.08 -6.67
N VAL A 41 29.29 27.22 -5.97
CA VAL A 41 30.55 27.87 -5.58
C VAL A 41 31.36 26.94 -4.66
N GLN A 42 30.72 26.30 -3.68
CA GLN A 42 31.40 25.39 -2.77
C GLN A 42 31.97 24.18 -3.51
N VAL A 43 31.23 23.57 -4.44
CA VAL A 43 31.76 22.49 -5.28
C VAL A 43 32.92 22.99 -6.14
N ALA A 44 32.81 24.16 -6.78
CA ALA A 44 33.89 24.72 -7.58
C ALA A 44 35.19 24.93 -6.77
N LEU A 45 35.08 25.37 -5.51
CA LEU A 45 36.22 25.55 -4.60
C LEU A 45 36.90 24.22 -4.22
N LEU A 46 36.24 23.07 -4.35
CA LEU A 46 36.84 21.76 -4.11
C LEU A 46 37.72 21.26 -5.28
N TYR A 47 37.72 21.94 -6.43
CA TYR A 47 38.47 21.51 -7.61
C TYR A 47 39.95 21.20 -7.35
N PRO A 48 40.73 22.03 -6.62
CA PRO A 48 42.16 21.77 -6.40
C PRO A 48 42.44 20.46 -5.67
N GLN A 49 41.52 20.01 -4.81
CA GLN A 49 41.67 18.74 -4.07
C GLN A 49 41.37 17.52 -4.95
N ILE A 50 40.71 17.71 -6.08
CA ILE A 50 40.19 16.63 -6.94
C ILE A 50 40.92 16.59 -8.30
N ALA A 51 41.49 17.70 -8.75
CA ALA A 51 42.12 17.87 -10.06
C ALA A 51 43.21 16.83 -10.38
N HIS A 52 43.93 16.35 -9.36
CA HIS A 52 45.01 15.37 -9.50
C HIS A 52 44.62 13.96 -9.02
N GLY A 53 43.34 13.58 -9.19
CA GLY A 53 42.83 12.26 -8.81
C GLY A 53 42.52 12.09 -7.32
N GLY A 54 42.52 13.17 -6.56
CA GLY A 54 42.12 13.14 -5.15
C GLY A 54 40.63 12.82 -4.96
N VAL A 55 40.32 12.18 -3.83
CA VAL A 55 38.96 11.79 -3.45
C VAL A 55 38.68 12.34 -2.06
N ILE A 56 37.66 13.19 -1.94
CA ILE A 56 37.20 13.70 -0.65
C ILE A 56 36.20 12.69 -0.09
N ARG A 57 36.43 12.22 1.14
CA ARG A 57 35.59 11.21 1.78
C ARG A 57 35.24 11.60 3.21
N GLU A 58 33.96 11.49 3.55
CA GLU A 58 33.41 11.64 4.90
C GLU A 58 32.56 10.40 5.23
N GLU A 59 32.73 9.84 6.42
CA GLU A 59 32.01 8.65 6.86
C GLU A 59 31.34 8.87 8.22
N PHE A 60 30.05 8.57 8.29
CA PHE A 60 29.25 8.66 9.50
C PHE A 60 28.67 7.28 9.82
N LEU A 61 28.94 6.79 11.03
CA LEU A 61 28.46 5.48 11.49
C LEU A 61 26.93 5.51 11.65
N TRP A 62 26.23 4.60 10.99
CA TRP A 62 24.77 4.46 11.10
C TRP A 62 24.37 3.06 11.53
N LEU A 63 24.55 2.05 10.66
CA LEU A 63 24.33 0.64 10.99
C LEU A 63 25.54 -0.20 10.52
N PRO A 64 26.67 -0.16 11.26
CA PRO A 64 27.92 -0.81 10.85
C PRO A 64 27.80 -2.33 10.71
N SER A 65 26.97 -2.98 11.53
CA SER A 65 26.74 -4.43 11.47
C SER A 65 26.11 -4.91 10.17
N LEU A 66 25.44 -4.02 9.44
CA LEU A 66 24.83 -4.28 8.13
C LEU A 66 25.64 -3.67 6.98
N GLY A 67 26.77 -3.01 7.26
CA GLY A 67 27.56 -2.29 6.26
C GLY A 67 26.85 -1.06 5.68
N LEU A 68 25.93 -0.44 6.42
CA LEU A 68 25.11 0.68 5.96
C LEU A 68 25.57 2.02 6.56
N ASN A 69 26.87 2.25 6.71
CA ASN A 69 27.35 3.58 7.10
C ASN A 69 27.00 4.63 6.03
N LEU A 70 26.73 5.86 6.47
CA LEU A 70 26.54 6.98 5.55
C LEU A 70 27.92 7.46 5.09
N VAL A 71 28.29 7.09 3.86
CA VAL A 71 29.56 7.43 3.25
C VAL A 71 29.33 8.46 2.16
N LEU A 72 29.92 9.63 2.30
CA LEU A 72 29.95 10.67 1.27
C LEU A 72 31.32 10.66 0.62
N ARG A 73 31.35 10.49 -0.70
CA ARG A 73 32.56 10.33 -1.49
C ARG A 73 32.47 11.18 -2.75
N MET A 74 33.44 12.08 -2.93
CA MET A 74 33.53 12.97 -4.08
C MET A 74 34.87 12.78 -4.79
N ASP A 75 34.85 12.06 -5.91
CA ASP A 75 35.93 12.02 -6.90
C ASP A 75 35.66 12.99 -8.07
N GLY A 76 36.55 13.06 -9.06
CA GLY A 76 36.40 13.95 -10.21
C GLY A 76 35.10 13.78 -10.99
N PHE A 77 34.60 12.54 -11.10
CA PHE A 77 33.33 12.28 -11.78
C PHE A 77 32.11 12.74 -10.96
N ALA A 78 32.09 12.47 -9.65
CA ALA A 78 31.07 12.97 -8.74
C ALA A 78 31.09 14.51 -8.67
N TRP A 79 32.27 15.10 -8.70
CA TRP A 79 32.45 16.55 -8.69
C TRP A 79 31.88 17.21 -9.95
N LEU A 80 32.18 16.68 -11.14
CA LEU A 80 31.58 17.17 -12.40
C LEU A 80 30.06 17.10 -12.36
N PHE A 81 29.51 15.97 -11.91
CA PHE A 81 28.06 15.81 -11.79
C PHE A 81 27.44 16.73 -10.74
N SER A 82 28.12 16.96 -9.61
CA SER A 82 27.67 17.90 -8.58
C SER A 82 27.62 19.34 -9.13
N LEU A 83 28.60 19.73 -9.96
CA LEU A 83 28.60 20.97 -10.71
C LEU A 83 27.44 21.06 -11.71
N LEU A 84 27.14 19.99 -12.43
CA LEU A 84 25.99 19.96 -13.35
C LEU A 84 24.66 20.08 -12.60
N VAL A 85 24.50 19.36 -11.50
CA VAL A 85 23.29 19.37 -10.65
C VAL A 85 23.08 20.78 -10.07
N LEU A 86 24.06 21.32 -9.36
CA LEU A 86 23.91 22.60 -8.66
C LEU A 86 24.00 23.80 -9.62
N GLY A 87 24.89 23.75 -10.62
CA GLY A 87 25.10 24.82 -11.58
C GLY A 87 23.89 25.01 -12.50
N ILE A 88 23.42 23.93 -13.16
CA ILE A 88 22.19 24.01 -13.97
C ILE A 88 20.99 24.23 -13.06
N GLY A 89 20.98 23.69 -11.83
CA GLY A 89 19.98 23.99 -10.82
C GLY A 89 19.84 25.49 -10.52
N THR A 90 20.97 26.19 -10.39
CA THR A 90 21.02 27.64 -10.19
C THR A 90 20.39 28.37 -11.37
N LEU A 91 20.79 28.02 -12.60
CA LEU A 91 20.27 28.63 -13.82
C LEU A 91 18.77 28.38 -14.02
N VAL A 92 18.32 27.16 -13.75
CA VAL A 92 16.90 26.80 -13.84
C VAL A 92 16.09 27.48 -12.75
N SER A 93 16.62 27.67 -11.54
CA SER A 93 15.91 28.38 -10.46
C SER A 93 15.64 29.85 -10.84
N LEU A 94 16.61 30.52 -11.47
CA LEU A 94 16.48 31.87 -11.99
C LEU A 94 15.46 31.92 -13.14
N TYR A 95 15.53 30.97 -14.07
CA TYR A 95 14.58 30.83 -15.17
C TYR A 95 13.14 30.60 -14.65
N ALA A 96 12.96 29.69 -13.69
CA ALA A 96 11.67 29.30 -13.13
C ALA A 96 10.92 30.48 -12.52
N ARG A 97 11.63 31.43 -11.91
CA ARG A 97 11.04 32.65 -11.34
C ARG A 97 10.25 33.47 -12.34
N TYR A 98 10.74 33.59 -13.56
CA TYR A 98 10.09 34.37 -14.62
C TYR A 98 9.10 33.53 -15.42
N TYR A 99 9.31 32.21 -15.49
CA TYR A 99 8.39 31.28 -16.16
C TYR A 99 7.12 30.98 -15.36
N MET A 100 7.20 30.84 -14.03
CA MET A 100 6.06 30.43 -13.19
C MET A 100 5.10 31.60 -12.93
N SER A 101 3.80 31.33 -13.14
CA SER A 101 2.73 32.30 -12.87
C SER A 101 2.64 32.64 -11.37
N PRO A 102 2.34 33.90 -10.99
CA PRO A 102 2.02 34.24 -9.60
C PRO A 102 0.82 33.48 -9.02
N GLN A 103 -0.06 32.96 -9.88
CA GLN A 103 -1.29 32.25 -9.49
C GLN A 103 -1.04 30.77 -9.20
N ASP A 104 0.11 30.24 -9.64
CA ASP A 104 0.51 28.87 -9.37
C ASP A 104 1.01 28.70 -7.92
N PRO A 105 0.89 27.50 -7.30
CA PRO A 105 1.44 27.23 -5.98
C PRO A 105 2.96 27.09 -6.02
N VAL A 106 3.65 28.23 -6.16
CA VAL A 106 5.11 28.33 -6.34
C VAL A 106 5.94 27.71 -5.21
N PRO A 107 5.60 27.85 -3.91
CA PRO A 107 6.36 27.22 -2.82
C PRO A 107 6.49 25.70 -2.99
N ARG A 108 5.40 25.04 -3.38
CA ARG A 108 5.38 23.60 -3.63
C ARG A 108 6.33 23.20 -4.76
N PHE A 109 6.42 24.01 -5.81
CA PHE A 109 7.37 23.77 -6.91
C PHE A 109 8.81 23.83 -6.41
N PHE A 110 9.21 24.91 -5.74
CA PHE A 110 10.60 25.09 -5.28
C PHE A 110 10.98 24.11 -4.17
N ALA A 111 10.05 23.75 -3.29
CA ALA A 111 10.27 22.70 -2.30
C ALA A 111 10.61 21.35 -2.97
N PHE A 112 9.81 20.90 -3.95
CA PHE A 112 10.11 19.66 -4.67
C PHE A 112 11.36 19.76 -5.56
N PHE A 113 11.62 20.92 -6.14
CA PHE A 113 12.81 21.19 -6.94
C PHE A 113 14.10 21.06 -6.10
N LEU A 114 14.11 21.68 -4.91
CA LEU A 114 15.23 21.60 -3.97
C LEU A 114 15.40 20.19 -3.38
N ALA A 115 14.31 19.52 -3.05
CA ALA A 115 14.37 18.13 -2.58
C ALA A 115 14.92 17.18 -3.66
N PHE A 116 14.50 17.37 -4.92
CA PHE A 116 15.06 16.64 -6.05
C PHE A 116 16.55 16.96 -6.26
N MET A 117 16.96 18.22 -6.10
CA MET A 117 18.37 18.63 -6.16
C MET A 117 19.21 17.94 -5.09
N GLY A 118 18.73 17.92 -3.83
CA GLY A 118 19.39 17.20 -2.74
C GLY A 118 19.46 15.70 -2.99
N ALA A 119 18.39 15.10 -3.50
CA ALA A 119 18.36 13.68 -3.84
C ALA A 119 19.36 13.33 -4.96
N MET A 120 19.44 14.16 -6.01
CA MET A 120 20.38 13.94 -7.10
C MET A 120 21.83 14.15 -6.65
N LEU A 121 22.09 15.17 -5.82
CA LEU A 121 23.41 15.37 -5.23
C LEU A 121 23.81 14.18 -4.35
N GLY A 122 22.91 13.72 -3.47
CA GLY A 122 23.12 12.53 -2.63
C GLY A 122 23.44 11.28 -3.43
N LEU A 123 22.74 11.04 -4.55
CA LEU A 123 23.02 9.93 -5.46
C LEU A 123 24.45 10.02 -6.02
N VAL A 124 24.88 11.22 -6.42
CA VAL A 124 26.18 11.44 -7.07
C VAL A 124 27.35 11.29 -6.11
N ILE A 125 27.20 11.76 -4.87
CA ILE A 125 28.26 11.73 -3.85
C ILE A 125 28.17 10.49 -2.93
N SER A 126 27.32 9.52 -3.26
CA SER A 126 27.17 8.30 -2.43
C SER A 126 28.41 7.41 -2.53
N GLY A 127 29.04 7.15 -1.38
CA GLY A 127 30.15 6.19 -1.23
C GLY A 127 29.70 4.78 -0.82
N ASN A 128 28.39 4.52 -0.73
CA ASN A 128 27.81 3.22 -0.40
C ASN A 128 26.74 2.84 -1.43
N LEU A 129 26.71 1.58 -1.88
CA LEU A 129 25.77 1.11 -2.91
C LEU A 129 24.31 1.22 -2.48
N ILE A 130 23.97 0.86 -1.24
CA ILE A 130 22.59 0.92 -0.73
C ILE A 130 22.16 2.36 -0.55
N GLN A 131 23.06 3.23 -0.10
CA GLN A 131 22.83 4.68 -0.04
C GLN A 131 22.57 5.27 -1.43
N LEU A 132 23.32 4.85 -2.45
CA LEU A 132 23.09 5.25 -3.84
C LEU A 132 21.68 4.88 -4.28
N VAL A 133 21.23 3.65 -3.98
CA VAL A 133 19.86 3.19 -4.29
C VAL A 133 18.79 3.95 -3.50
N PHE A 134 19.07 4.31 -2.25
CA PHE A 134 18.17 5.15 -1.46
C PHE A 134 17.95 6.52 -2.12
N PHE A 135 19.03 7.22 -2.48
CA PHE A 135 18.92 8.49 -3.20
C PHE A 135 18.36 8.34 -4.61
N TRP A 136 18.59 7.20 -5.26
CA TRP A 136 17.97 6.84 -6.54
C TRP A 136 16.45 6.83 -6.46
N GLU A 137 15.88 6.20 -5.42
CA GLU A 137 14.43 6.22 -5.22
C GLU A 137 13.91 7.60 -4.80
N LEU A 138 14.65 8.35 -3.98
CA LEU A 138 14.28 9.74 -3.68
C LEU A 138 14.17 10.59 -4.95
N THR A 139 15.08 10.43 -5.93
CA THR A 139 14.93 11.13 -7.22
C THR A 139 13.70 10.66 -8.00
N SER A 140 13.31 9.37 -7.94
CA SER A 140 12.06 8.87 -8.53
C SER A 140 10.84 9.53 -7.90
N LEU A 141 10.82 9.65 -6.58
CA LEU A 141 9.70 10.23 -5.84
C LEU A 141 9.54 11.73 -6.12
N PHE A 142 10.61 12.52 -6.01
CA PHE A 142 10.50 13.96 -6.26
C PHE A 142 10.28 14.28 -7.75
N SER A 143 10.81 13.48 -8.68
CA SER A 143 10.47 13.65 -10.11
C SER A 143 9.01 13.33 -10.40
N PHE A 144 8.43 12.30 -9.78
CA PHE A 144 6.99 12.02 -9.85
C PHE A 144 6.15 13.21 -9.42
N LEU A 145 6.49 13.84 -8.29
CA LEU A 145 5.80 15.02 -7.77
C LEU A 145 5.96 16.25 -8.68
N LEU A 146 7.13 16.44 -9.28
CA LEU A 146 7.40 17.53 -10.22
C LEU A 146 6.69 17.33 -11.58
N ILE A 147 6.64 16.10 -12.10
CA ILE A 147 5.89 15.78 -13.34
C ILE A 147 4.39 15.94 -13.09
N GLY A 148 3.91 15.51 -11.92
CA GLY A 148 2.52 15.63 -11.48
C GLY A 148 2.13 17.00 -10.94
N TYR A 149 2.94 18.05 -11.14
CA TYR A 149 2.72 19.38 -10.55
C TYR A 149 1.30 19.91 -10.81
N TRP A 150 0.88 19.91 -12.07
CA TRP A 150 -0.50 20.22 -12.48
C TRP A 150 -1.41 18.99 -12.38
N HIS A 151 -1.51 18.44 -11.17
CA HIS A 151 -2.30 17.25 -10.84
C HIS A 151 -3.78 17.30 -11.24
N HIS A 152 -4.35 18.48 -11.51
CA HIS A 152 -5.72 18.60 -12.04
C HIS A 152 -5.83 18.09 -13.49
N ARG A 153 -4.74 18.12 -14.28
CA ARG A 153 -4.71 17.60 -15.65
C ARG A 153 -4.51 16.09 -15.69
N ALA A 154 -5.31 15.40 -16.51
CA ALA A 154 -5.27 13.94 -16.62
C ALA A 154 -3.99 13.42 -17.28
N ASP A 155 -3.44 14.16 -18.24
CA ASP A 155 -2.18 13.83 -18.92
C ASP A 155 -0.98 13.92 -17.96
N ALA A 156 -0.91 14.96 -17.13
CA ALA A 156 0.13 15.11 -16.11
C ALA A 156 0.10 13.96 -15.09
N ARG A 157 -1.09 13.59 -14.58
CA ARG A 157 -1.23 12.45 -13.65
C ARG A 157 -0.79 11.13 -14.28
N ARG A 158 -1.22 10.86 -15.52
CA ARG A 158 -0.86 9.62 -16.24
C ARG A 158 0.63 9.56 -16.55
N GLY A 159 1.21 10.68 -17.01
CA GLY A 159 2.65 10.80 -17.28
C GLY A 159 3.49 10.58 -16.03
N ALA A 160 3.12 11.21 -14.91
CA ALA A 160 3.80 11.03 -13.63
C ALA A 160 3.73 9.58 -13.15
N TYR A 161 2.54 8.97 -13.14
CA TYR A 161 2.36 7.59 -12.70
C TYR A 161 3.16 6.59 -13.56
N MET A 162 3.16 6.76 -14.87
CA MET A 162 3.94 5.92 -15.78
C MET A 162 5.45 6.07 -15.53
N ALA A 163 5.94 7.29 -15.37
CA ALA A 163 7.34 7.54 -15.03
C ALA A 163 7.74 6.86 -13.71
N LEU A 164 6.92 6.99 -12.67
CA LEU A 164 7.18 6.35 -11.37
C LEU A 164 7.14 4.82 -11.46
N MET A 165 6.16 4.24 -12.16
CA MET A 165 6.07 2.78 -12.30
C MET A 165 7.26 2.20 -13.05
N VAL A 166 7.70 2.84 -14.14
CA VAL A 166 8.84 2.34 -14.93
C VAL A 166 10.16 2.53 -14.18
N THR A 167 10.40 3.73 -13.64
CA THR A 167 11.67 4.03 -12.96
C THR A 167 11.78 3.42 -11.57
N GLY A 168 10.66 3.29 -10.84
CA GLY A 168 10.59 2.63 -9.54
C GLY A 168 10.70 1.11 -9.65
N ALA A 169 10.06 0.48 -10.65
CA ALA A 169 10.28 -0.95 -10.91
C ALA A 169 11.75 -1.23 -11.27
N GLY A 170 12.36 -0.37 -12.09
CA GLY A 170 13.79 -0.47 -12.41
C GLY A 170 14.70 -0.24 -11.20
N GLY A 171 14.37 0.71 -10.33
CA GLY A 171 15.13 0.96 -9.11
C GLY A 171 14.99 -0.15 -8.06
N LEU A 172 13.86 -0.86 -8.01
CA LEU A 172 13.74 -2.11 -7.23
C LEU A 172 14.63 -3.23 -7.80
N CYS A 173 14.73 -3.37 -9.12
CA CYS A 173 15.70 -4.29 -9.73
C CYS A 173 17.15 -3.89 -9.38
N LEU A 174 17.46 -2.58 -9.41
CA LEU A 174 18.75 -2.06 -9.00
C LEU A 174 19.06 -2.37 -7.53
N LEU A 175 18.07 -2.28 -6.63
CA LEU A 175 18.24 -2.65 -5.22
C LEU A 175 18.67 -4.11 -5.08
N VAL A 176 17.98 -5.03 -5.76
CA VAL A 176 18.36 -6.45 -5.75
C VAL A 176 19.75 -6.65 -6.36
N GLY A 177 20.06 -5.97 -7.46
CA GLY A 177 21.39 -5.99 -8.07
C GLY A 177 22.49 -5.49 -7.14
N ALA A 178 22.26 -4.39 -6.40
CA ALA A 178 23.18 -3.83 -5.43
C ALA A 178 23.39 -4.75 -4.22
N LEU A 179 22.33 -5.42 -3.75
CA LEU A 179 22.41 -6.44 -2.68
C LEU A 179 23.28 -7.62 -3.10
N LEU A 180 23.07 -8.15 -4.32
CA LEU A 180 23.88 -9.22 -4.89
C LEU A 180 25.34 -8.78 -5.11
N LEU A 181 25.55 -7.57 -5.64
CA LEU A 181 26.89 -7.04 -5.86
C LEU A 181 27.67 -6.91 -4.54
N GLY A 182 27.03 -6.35 -3.50
CA GLY A 182 27.64 -6.26 -2.18
C GLY A 182 27.88 -7.62 -1.52
N HIS A 183 27.04 -8.62 -1.79
CA HIS A 183 27.27 -10.00 -1.35
C HIS A 183 28.50 -10.63 -2.02
N VAL A 184 28.69 -10.43 -3.34
CA VAL A 184 29.86 -10.92 -4.09
C VAL A 184 31.15 -10.25 -3.61
N VAL A 185 31.11 -8.95 -3.33
CA VAL A 185 32.28 -8.18 -2.86
C VAL A 185 32.52 -8.37 -1.36
N GLY A 186 31.51 -8.76 -0.59
CA GLY A 186 31.55 -8.80 0.88
C GLY A 186 31.44 -7.42 1.55
N SER A 187 31.05 -6.39 0.80
CA SER A 187 30.93 -5.01 1.29
C SER A 187 30.05 -4.15 0.37
N TYR A 188 29.29 -3.21 0.96
CA TYR A 188 28.55 -2.18 0.21
C TYR A 188 29.33 -0.87 0.00
N ASP A 189 30.54 -0.77 0.55
CA ASP A 189 31.46 0.35 0.32
C ASP A 189 31.90 0.42 -1.15
N LEU A 190 31.73 1.58 -1.76
CA LEU A 190 31.97 1.78 -3.19
C LEU A 190 33.45 1.66 -3.58
N ASP A 191 34.40 2.06 -2.73
CA ASP A 191 35.83 1.93 -3.05
C ASP A 191 36.23 0.45 -3.11
N LYS A 192 35.70 -0.36 -2.18
CA LYS A 192 35.91 -1.82 -2.20
C LYS A 192 35.26 -2.47 -3.42
N VAL A 193 34.06 -2.02 -3.80
CA VAL A 193 33.37 -2.50 -5.01
C VAL A 193 34.18 -2.19 -6.25
N LEU A 194 34.65 -0.94 -6.40
CA LEU A 194 35.44 -0.49 -7.56
C LEU A 194 36.78 -1.22 -7.68
N ALA A 195 37.37 -1.66 -6.56
CA ALA A 195 38.59 -2.49 -6.55
C ALA A 195 38.34 -3.97 -6.90
N ALA A 196 37.10 -4.46 -6.83
CA ALA A 196 36.76 -5.89 -6.95
C ALA A 196 36.35 -6.33 -8.37
N GLY A 197 36.69 -5.58 -9.43
CA GLY A 197 36.19 -5.81 -10.79
C GLY A 197 36.49 -7.19 -11.38
N HIS A 198 37.64 -7.80 -11.06
CA HIS A 198 37.96 -9.17 -11.49
C HIS A 198 37.08 -10.22 -10.78
N THR A 199 36.93 -10.09 -9.45
CA THR A 199 36.07 -10.96 -8.64
C THR A 199 34.62 -10.92 -9.10
N ILE A 200 34.10 -9.72 -9.40
CA ILE A 200 32.71 -9.53 -9.84
C ILE A 200 32.45 -10.25 -11.17
N ARG A 201 33.31 -10.02 -12.17
CA ARG A 201 33.12 -10.55 -13.54
C ARG A 201 33.28 -12.06 -13.64
N GLN A 202 34.07 -12.67 -12.74
CA GLN A 202 34.27 -14.12 -12.71
C GLN A 202 33.26 -14.85 -11.81
N HIS A 203 32.45 -14.14 -11.04
CA HIS A 203 31.52 -14.77 -10.10
C HIS A 203 30.32 -15.39 -10.84
N ALA A 204 29.84 -16.56 -10.38
CA ALA A 204 28.72 -17.28 -10.99
C ALA A 204 27.39 -16.48 -11.04
N LEU A 205 27.24 -15.47 -10.17
CA LEU A 205 26.07 -14.59 -10.14
C LEU A 205 26.15 -13.41 -11.13
N TYR A 206 27.26 -13.22 -11.83
CA TYR A 206 27.46 -12.12 -12.78
C TYR A 206 26.34 -12.02 -13.83
N PRO A 207 25.91 -13.12 -14.49
CA PRO A 207 24.83 -13.07 -15.49
C PRO A 207 23.46 -12.65 -14.95
N VAL A 208 23.25 -12.71 -13.64
CA VAL A 208 22.00 -12.30 -12.99
C VAL A 208 22.11 -10.88 -12.43
N LEU A 209 23.23 -10.57 -11.77
CA LEU A 209 23.44 -9.24 -11.18
C LEU A 209 23.56 -8.15 -12.25
N LEU A 210 24.20 -8.44 -13.38
CA LEU A 210 24.43 -7.46 -14.44
C LEU A 210 23.10 -6.97 -15.03
N PRO A 211 22.19 -7.83 -15.54
CA PRO A 211 20.88 -7.39 -16.02
C PRO A 211 20.05 -6.64 -14.97
N LEU A 212 20.11 -7.01 -13.69
CA LEU A 212 19.36 -6.31 -12.63
C LEU A 212 19.83 -4.87 -12.46
N ILE A 213 21.14 -4.64 -12.42
CA ILE A 213 21.73 -3.28 -12.37
C ILE A 213 21.41 -2.51 -13.65
N LEU A 214 21.55 -3.16 -14.81
CA LEU A 214 21.29 -2.54 -16.11
C LEU A 214 19.81 -2.17 -16.28
N ILE A 215 18.84 -2.98 -15.83
CA ILE A 215 17.41 -2.60 -15.86
C ILE A 215 17.19 -1.31 -15.07
N GLY A 216 17.84 -1.15 -13.92
CA GLY A 216 17.86 0.11 -13.18
C GLY A 216 18.37 1.26 -14.03
N ALA A 217 19.60 1.15 -14.54
CA ALA A 217 20.21 2.20 -15.35
C ALA A 217 19.37 2.57 -16.59
N LEU A 218 18.98 1.58 -17.39
CA LEU A 218 18.27 1.72 -18.67
C LEU A 218 16.86 2.31 -18.49
N THR A 219 16.14 1.96 -17.42
CA THR A 219 14.82 2.55 -17.15
C THR A 219 14.92 4.04 -16.84
N LYS A 220 15.92 4.46 -16.05
CA LYS A 220 16.10 5.86 -15.63
C LYS A 220 16.67 6.76 -16.73
N SER A 221 17.55 6.23 -17.59
CA SER A 221 18.07 6.93 -18.77
C SER A 221 17.22 6.77 -20.03
N ALA A 222 15.98 6.25 -19.89
CA ALA A 222 15.01 6.11 -20.98
C ALA A 222 15.56 5.37 -22.21
N GLN A 223 16.30 4.28 -21.98
CA GLN A 223 16.84 3.43 -23.03
C GLN A 223 15.81 2.41 -23.50
N PHE A 224 16.04 1.78 -24.66
CA PHE A 224 15.23 0.70 -25.17
C PHE A 224 15.21 -0.51 -24.23
N PRO A 225 14.03 -1.08 -23.91
CA PRO A 225 12.66 -0.76 -24.41
C PRO A 225 11.85 0.22 -23.54
N PHE A 226 12.45 0.89 -22.57
CA PHE A 226 11.82 1.74 -21.56
C PHE A 226 11.70 3.22 -21.93
N GLN A 227 12.04 3.63 -23.16
CA GLN A 227 12.09 5.04 -23.58
C GLN A 227 10.74 5.78 -23.53
N PHE A 228 9.62 5.06 -23.51
CA PHE A 228 8.28 5.62 -23.72
C PHE A 228 7.80 6.55 -22.60
N TRP A 229 8.33 6.46 -21.37
CA TRP A 229 7.85 7.33 -20.29
C TRP A 229 8.29 8.79 -20.44
N LEU A 230 9.48 9.02 -21.03
CA LEU A 230 10.11 10.34 -21.09
C LEU A 230 9.34 11.35 -21.95
N PRO A 231 8.86 11.04 -23.17
CA PRO A 231 8.01 11.95 -23.94
C PRO A 231 6.72 12.36 -23.20
N HIS A 232 6.16 11.46 -22.39
CA HIS A 232 4.95 11.73 -21.63
C HIS A 232 5.21 12.48 -20.31
N ALA A 233 6.45 12.50 -19.82
CA ALA A 233 6.86 13.38 -18.73
C ALA A 233 6.91 14.87 -19.13
N MET A 234 6.85 15.20 -20.43
CA MET A 234 6.81 16.59 -20.94
C MET A 234 5.51 17.35 -20.66
N ALA A 235 4.58 16.75 -19.91
CA ALA A 235 3.46 17.45 -19.30
C ALA A 235 3.91 18.37 -18.15
N ALA A 236 5.12 18.17 -17.61
CA ALA A 236 5.70 18.99 -16.55
C ALA A 236 5.96 20.44 -17.00
N PRO A 237 6.02 21.40 -16.05
CA PRO A 237 6.49 22.75 -16.33
C PRO A 237 7.89 22.75 -16.98
N THR A 238 8.15 23.68 -17.89
CA THR A 238 9.43 23.68 -18.64
C THR A 238 10.68 23.74 -17.76
N PRO A 239 10.73 24.49 -16.63
CA PRO A 239 11.87 24.44 -15.73
C PRO A 239 12.18 23.02 -15.23
N VAL A 240 11.14 22.21 -14.94
CA VAL A 240 11.31 20.80 -14.58
C VAL A 240 11.96 20.04 -15.73
N SER A 241 11.43 20.19 -16.95
CA SER A 241 11.97 19.50 -18.12
C SER A 241 13.42 19.89 -18.40
N ALA A 242 13.75 21.18 -18.32
CA ALA A 242 15.10 21.69 -18.49
C ALA A 242 16.06 21.08 -17.47
N TYR A 243 15.64 20.90 -16.21
CA TYR A 243 16.49 20.34 -15.17
C TYR A 243 16.60 18.81 -15.22
N LEU A 244 15.45 18.11 -15.20
CA LEU A 244 15.37 16.65 -15.11
C LEU A 244 15.92 15.98 -16.38
N HIS A 245 15.64 16.54 -17.56
CA HIS A 245 15.94 15.88 -18.82
C HIS A 245 17.22 16.39 -19.48
N SER A 246 17.80 17.49 -18.98
CA SER A 246 19.09 17.97 -19.46
C SER A 246 20.23 17.58 -18.53
N ALA A 247 20.10 17.70 -17.21
CA ALA A 247 21.25 17.68 -16.30
C ALA A 247 21.24 16.53 -15.28
N THR A 248 20.06 16.03 -14.90
CA THR A 248 19.91 15.29 -13.64
C THR A 248 19.26 13.91 -13.80
N MET A 249 17.92 13.83 -13.76
CA MET A 249 17.18 12.55 -13.65
C MET A 249 17.60 11.54 -14.72
N VAL A 250 17.56 11.94 -15.99
CA VAL A 250 17.88 11.03 -17.10
C VAL A 250 19.37 10.71 -17.17
N LYS A 251 20.21 11.55 -16.56
CA LYS A 251 21.64 11.33 -16.44
C LYS A 251 22.01 10.40 -15.27
N ALA A 252 21.11 10.17 -14.30
CA ALA A 252 21.37 9.24 -13.21
C ALA A 252 21.65 7.81 -13.72
N GLY A 253 20.95 7.36 -14.76
CA GLY A 253 21.21 6.07 -15.41
C GLY A 253 22.60 5.98 -16.01
N VAL A 254 22.99 6.94 -16.85
CA VAL A 254 24.34 6.95 -17.44
C VAL A 254 25.44 7.26 -16.43
N PHE A 255 25.14 8.00 -15.36
CA PHE A 255 26.04 8.16 -14.22
C PHE A 255 26.34 6.83 -13.56
N LEU A 256 25.32 6.01 -13.30
CA LEU A 256 25.50 4.68 -12.71
C LEU A 256 26.30 3.76 -13.64
N LEU A 257 26.01 3.77 -14.95
CA LEU A 257 26.78 3.00 -15.94
C LEU A 257 28.25 3.41 -15.95
N ALA A 258 28.56 4.70 -16.01
CA ALA A 258 29.92 5.21 -15.97
C ALA A 258 30.59 4.94 -14.62
N ARG A 259 29.86 5.07 -13.51
CA ARG A 259 30.36 4.83 -12.15
C ARG A 259 30.79 3.39 -11.94
N LEU A 260 30.02 2.43 -12.45
CA LEU A 260 30.31 1.00 -12.33
C LEU A 260 31.06 0.45 -13.56
N TRP A 261 31.40 1.30 -14.53
CA TRP A 261 32.13 0.90 -15.74
C TRP A 261 33.46 0.20 -15.43
N PRO A 262 34.30 0.65 -14.47
CA PRO A 262 35.55 -0.03 -14.13
C PRO A 262 35.38 -1.50 -13.69
N VAL A 263 34.19 -1.88 -13.21
CA VAL A 263 33.95 -3.20 -12.60
C VAL A 263 32.98 -4.09 -13.35
N LEU A 264 32.06 -3.51 -14.13
CA LEU A 264 31.06 -4.25 -14.90
C LEU A 264 31.36 -4.31 -16.40
N SER A 265 32.26 -3.47 -16.92
CA SER A 265 32.59 -3.48 -18.36
C SER A 265 33.63 -4.56 -18.71
N GLY A 266 33.86 -4.75 -20.01
CA GLY A 266 34.86 -5.68 -20.54
C GLY A 266 34.38 -7.13 -20.67
N SER A 267 33.09 -7.40 -20.44
CA SER A 267 32.46 -8.68 -20.77
C SER A 267 31.64 -8.58 -22.07
N GLU A 268 31.35 -9.72 -22.71
CA GLU A 268 30.50 -9.76 -23.91
C GLU A 268 29.06 -9.37 -23.60
N GLU A 269 28.53 -9.76 -22.45
CA GLU A 269 27.18 -9.40 -22.01
C GLU A 269 27.03 -7.89 -21.85
N TRP A 270 28.03 -7.21 -21.27
CA TRP A 270 28.03 -5.75 -21.19
C TRP A 270 28.00 -5.11 -22.58
N PHE A 271 28.87 -5.57 -23.48
CA PHE A 271 28.95 -5.06 -24.86
C PHE A 271 27.60 -5.15 -25.58
N TRP A 272 26.97 -6.33 -25.57
CA TRP A 272 25.72 -6.56 -26.28
C TRP A 272 24.51 -5.88 -25.64
N ILE A 273 24.40 -5.92 -24.31
CA ILE A 273 23.24 -5.34 -23.63
C ILE A 273 23.34 -3.81 -23.64
N VAL A 274 24.47 -3.25 -23.21
CA VAL A 274 24.65 -1.79 -23.09
C VAL A 274 24.84 -1.15 -24.47
N GLY A 275 25.74 -1.70 -25.30
CA GLY A 275 25.97 -1.22 -26.66
C GLY A 275 24.74 -1.38 -27.54
N GLY A 276 24.09 -2.55 -27.51
CA GLY A 276 22.86 -2.81 -28.27
C GLY A 276 21.69 -1.92 -27.85
N ALA A 277 21.44 -1.77 -26.54
CA ALA A 277 20.40 -0.87 -26.04
C ALA A 277 20.71 0.60 -26.43
N GLY A 278 21.96 1.03 -26.30
CA GLY A 278 22.41 2.37 -26.70
C GLY A 278 22.21 2.65 -28.18
N ALA A 279 22.63 1.73 -29.06
CA ALA A 279 22.49 1.86 -30.52
C ALA A 279 21.01 1.93 -30.96
N LEU A 280 20.16 1.03 -30.44
CA LEU A 280 18.73 1.05 -30.73
C LEU A 280 18.07 2.34 -30.22
N THR A 281 18.41 2.78 -29.02
CA THR A 281 17.88 4.02 -28.43
C THR A 281 18.31 5.25 -29.23
N LEU A 282 19.58 5.31 -29.64
CA LEU A 282 20.15 6.38 -30.46
C LEU A 282 19.36 6.54 -31.77
N LEU A 283 19.19 5.43 -32.51
CA LEU A 283 18.48 5.40 -33.79
C LEU A 283 16.99 5.71 -33.64
N LEU A 284 16.28 4.97 -32.77
CA LEU A 284 14.83 5.10 -32.61
C LEU A 284 14.46 6.48 -32.04
N GLY A 285 15.26 7.00 -31.11
CA GLY A 285 15.09 8.35 -30.56
C GLY A 285 15.25 9.42 -31.64
N ALA A 286 16.33 9.36 -32.43
CA ALA A 286 16.58 10.34 -33.49
C ALA A 286 15.50 10.28 -34.57
N PHE A 287 15.11 9.07 -34.98
CA PHE A 287 14.07 8.87 -35.96
C PHE A 287 12.71 9.39 -35.48
N ALA A 288 12.29 9.07 -34.24
CA ALA A 288 11.03 9.54 -33.68
C ALA A 288 10.99 11.07 -33.52
N ALA A 289 12.11 11.71 -33.18
CA ALA A 289 12.22 13.16 -33.02
C ALA A 289 11.88 13.92 -34.30
N MET A 290 12.28 13.41 -35.47
CA MET A 290 12.01 14.03 -36.78
C MET A 290 10.53 14.20 -37.08
N PHE A 291 9.66 13.38 -36.48
CA PHE A 291 8.22 13.38 -36.73
C PHE A 291 7.40 14.03 -35.61
N GLN A 292 8.03 14.51 -34.53
CA GLN A 292 7.32 15.21 -33.44
C GLN A 292 6.85 16.59 -33.87
N ASN A 293 5.58 16.91 -33.55
CA ASN A 293 4.99 18.23 -33.80
C ASN A 293 5.07 19.16 -32.59
N ASP A 294 5.41 18.62 -31.41
CA ASP A 294 5.52 19.35 -30.15
C ASP A 294 6.99 19.69 -29.87
N LEU A 295 7.30 20.95 -29.55
CA LEU A 295 8.68 21.37 -29.26
C LEU A 295 9.32 20.57 -28.11
N LYS A 296 8.62 20.40 -26.98
CA LYS A 296 9.14 19.61 -25.85
C LYS A 296 9.20 18.14 -26.21
N GLY A 297 8.23 17.63 -26.96
CA GLY A 297 8.23 16.27 -27.49
C GLY A 297 9.45 15.97 -28.35
N LEU A 298 9.80 16.86 -29.28
CA LEU A 298 11.02 16.76 -30.10
C LEU A 298 12.28 16.77 -29.22
N LEU A 299 12.34 17.69 -28.25
CA LEU A 299 13.47 17.78 -27.32
C LEU A 299 13.59 16.53 -26.42
N ALA A 300 12.47 15.90 -26.04
CA ALA A 300 12.45 14.64 -25.31
C ALA A 300 13.06 13.49 -26.14
N TYR A 301 12.63 13.30 -27.38
CA TYR A 301 13.18 12.25 -28.24
C TYR A 301 14.64 12.50 -28.65
N SER A 302 15.03 13.76 -28.84
CA SER A 302 16.46 14.08 -29.00
C SER A 302 17.26 13.76 -27.73
N THR A 303 16.71 14.01 -26.53
CA THR A 303 17.34 13.61 -25.26
C THR A 303 17.54 12.10 -25.19
N ILE A 304 16.52 11.30 -25.57
CA ILE A 304 16.60 9.84 -25.67
C ILE A 304 17.75 9.43 -26.60
N SER A 305 17.83 10.05 -27.78
CA SER A 305 18.87 9.79 -28.77
C SER A 305 20.29 10.07 -28.23
N HIS A 306 20.50 11.22 -27.60
CA HIS A 306 21.81 11.60 -27.05
C HIS A 306 22.21 10.75 -25.82
N LEU A 307 21.24 10.30 -25.01
CA LEU A 307 21.52 9.32 -23.94
C LEU A 307 21.84 7.94 -24.53
N GLY A 308 21.21 7.57 -25.65
CA GLY A 308 21.56 6.39 -26.43
C GLY A 308 23.01 6.45 -26.94
N LEU A 309 23.46 7.60 -27.42
CA LEU A 309 24.86 7.83 -27.80
C LEU A 309 25.81 7.61 -26.62
N ILE A 310 25.53 8.22 -25.46
CA ILE A 310 26.36 8.06 -24.25
C ILE A 310 26.39 6.59 -23.79
N THR A 311 25.23 5.94 -23.80
CA THR A 311 25.10 4.53 -23.41
C THR A 311 25.88 3.63 -24.38
N LEU A 312 25.79 3.90 -25.68
CA LEU A 312 26.54 3.18 -26.70
C LEU A 312 28.05 3.31 -26.48
N LEU A 313 28.57 4.53 -26.27
CA LEU A 313 29.97 4.78 -25.96
C LEU A 313 30.46 3.98 -24.74
N LEU A 314 29.70 3.98 -23.65
CA LEU A 314 30.02 3.18 -22.46
C LEU A 314 29.95 1.66 -22.73
N GLY A 315 29.16 1.24 -23.72
CA GLY A 315 29.03 -0.14 -24.18
C GLY A 315 30.20 -0.63 -25.06
N LEU A 316 30.99 0.26 -25.67
CA LEU A 316 32.05 -0.12 -26.62
C LEU A 316 33.30 -0.74 -25.96
N ASN A 317 33.33 -0.88 -24.62
CA ASN A 317 34.47 -1.43 -23.87
C ASN A 317 35.83 -0.75 -24.14
N SER A 318 35.83 0.51 -24.59
CA SER A 318 37.03 1.31 -24.87
C SER A 318 37.23 2.42 -23.81
N PRO A 319 38.44 2.60 -23.26
CA PRO A 319 38.75 3.74 -22.39
C PRO A 319 38.53 5.10 -23.06
N LEU A 320 38.86 5.23 -24.36
CA LEU A 320 38.62 6.46 -25.12
C LEU A 320 37.12 6.73 -25.30
N ALA A 321 36.33 5.67 -25.52
CA ALA A 321 34.87 5.79 -25.57
C ALA A 321 34.28 6.23 -24.23
N ALA A 322 34.83 5.77 -23.10
CA ALA A 322 34.43 6.26 -21.78
C ALA A 322 34.75 7.76 -21.60
N VAL A 323 35.92 8.23 -22.05
CA VAL A 323 36.28 9.67 -22.05
C VAL A 323 35.29 10.46 -22.94
N ALA A 324 35.01 9.98 -24.15
CA ALA A 324 34.05 10.60 -25.06
C ALA A 324 32.64 10.65 -24.46
N ALA A 325 32.23 9.62 -23.72
CA ALA A 325 30.95 9.57 -23.03
C ALA A 325 30.84 10.67 -21.96
N VAL A 326 31.88 10.83 -21.12
CA VAL A 326 31.94 11.89 -20.10
C VAL A 326 31.90 13.27 -20.75
N PHE A 327 32.65 13.48 -21.84
CA PHE A 327 32.62 14.74 -22.58
C PHE A 327 31.24 15.03 -23.19
N HIS A 328 30.59 14.02 -23.78
CA HIS A 328 29.25 14.19 -24.34
C HIS A 328 28.19 14.42 -23.26
N ILE A 329 28.31 13.84 -22.06
CA ILE A 329 27.44 14.12 -20.91
C ILE A 329 27.44 15.63 -20.60
N LEU A 330 28.63 16.23 -20.51
CA LEU A 330 28.83 17.66 -20.25
C LEU A 330 28.21 18.51 -21.38
N ASN A 331 28.58 18.24 -22.64
CA ASN A 331 28.07 18.99 -23.78
C ASN A 331 26.55 18.88 -23.89
N HIS A 332 26.00 17.68 -23.76
CA HIS A 332 24.57 17.46 -23.79
C HIS A 332 23.84 18.23 -22.68
N ALA A 333 24.42 18.33 -21.48
CA ALA A 333 23.81 19.11 -20.40
C ALA A 333 23.69 20.60 -20.77
N THR A 334 24.71 21.18 -21.39
CA THR A 334 24.75 22.62 -21.70
C THR A 334 23.79 23.00 -22.81
N PHE A 335 23.87 22.37 -23.99
CA PHE A 335 22.99 22.73 -25.11
C PHE A 335 21.54 22.26 -24.91
N LYS A 336 21.29 21.19 -24.16
CA LYS A 336 19.90 20.72 -23.95
C LYS A 336 19.15 21.59 -22.96
N ALA A 337 19.82 22.03 -21.88
CA ALA A 337 19.21 22.94 -20.91
C ALA A 337 18.85 24.28 -21.56
N SER A 338 19.72 24.82 -22.42
CA SER A 338 19.43 26.05 -23.18
C SER A 338 18.26 25.86 -24.16
N LEU A 339 18.20 24.72 -24.87
CA LEU A 339 17.08 24.42 -25.79
C LEU A 339 15.73 24.25 -25.07
N PHE A 340 15.68 23.58 -23.92
CA PHE A 340 14.43 23.47 -23.16
C PHE A 340 13.98 24.82 -22.62
N MET A 341 14.89 25.64 -22.10
CA MET A 341 14.56 26.99 -21.64
C MET A 341 14.11 27.89 -22.81
N ALA A 342 14.76 27.83 -23.97
CA ALA A 342 14.33 28.55 -25.16
C ALA A 342 12.95 28.09 -25.66
N ALA A 343 12.69 26.78 -25.71
CA ALA A 343 11.36 26.25 -26.04
C ALA A 343 10.30 26.68 -25.01
N GLY A 344 10.68 26.83 -23.74
CA GLY A 344 9.81 27.34 -22.68
C GLY A 344 9.50 28.84 -22.83
N ILE A 345 10.46 29.66 -23.25
CA ILE A 345 10.22 31.05 -23.63
C ILE A 345 9.21 31.10 -24.78
N ILE A 346 9.42 30.31 -25.84
CA ILE A 346 8.51 30.28 -26.99
C ILE A 346 7.09 29.87 -26.55
N ASP A 347 6.96 28.83 -25.73
CA ASP A 347 5.67 28.36 -25.18
C ASP A 347 4.98 29.45 -24.34
N HIS A 348 5.74 30.14 -23.49
CA HIS A 348 5.24 31.22 -22.63
C HIS A 348 4.76 32.44 -23.44
N GLU A 349 5.54 32.87 -24.43
CA GLU A 349 5.29 34.09 -25.20
C GLU A 349 4.26 33.90 -26.33
N SER A 350 4.15 32.69 -26.89
CA SER A 350 3.18 32.39 -27.95
C SER A 350 1.91 31.70 -27.47
N GLY A 351 1.93 31.08 -26.28
CA GLY A 351 0.83 30.26 -25.75
C GLY A 351 0.65 28.91 -26.44
N THR A 352 1.59 28.49 -27.30
CA THR A 352 1.57 27.18 -27.96
C THR A 352 2.99 26.66 -28.18
N ARG A 353 3.11 25.33 -28.22
CA ARG A 353 4.36 24.61 -28.50
C ARG A 353 4.28 23.74 -29.76
N ASP A 354 3.22 23.91 -30.55
CA ASP A 354 3.00 23.18 -31.79
C ASP A 354 3.79 23.80 -32.94
N ILE A 355 4.79 23.08 -33.44
CA ILE A 355 5.69 23.48 -34.53
C ILE A 355 4.90 23.79 -35.82
N ARG A 356 3.70 23.25 -36.00
CA ARG A 356 2.87 23.52 -37.18
C ARG A 356 2.23 24.91 -37.16
N ARG A 357 2.11 25.52 -35.97
CA ARG A 357 1.54 26.86 -35.76
C ARG A 357 2.61 27.93 -35.59
N LEU A 358 3.77 27.56 -35.07
CA LEU A 358 4.91 28.47 -34.87
C LEU A 358 5.61 28.70 -36.21
N SER A 359 5.77 29.95 -36.64
CA SER A 359 6.48 30.33 -37.87
C SER A 359 6.93 31.79 -37.81
N GLY A 360 8.08 32.09 -38.43
CA GLY A 360 8.60 33.46 -38.56
C GLY A 360 8.98 34.15 -37.24
N LEU A 361 9.21 33.39 -36.16
CA LEU A 361 9.47 33.94 -34.83
C LEU A 361 10.75 34.76 -34.72
N ILE A 362 11.71 34.63 -35.65
CA ILE A 362 12.95 35.42 -35.62
C ILE A 362 12.70 36.93 -35.68
N ARG A 363 11.57 37.36 -36.26
CA ARG A 363 11.18 38.78 -36.33
C ARG A 363 10.55 39.30 -35.03
N LEU A 364 10.00 38.40 -34.22
CA LEU A 364 9.26 38.73 -32.98
C LEU A 364 10.16 38.59 -31.74
N VAL A 365 10.99 37.55 -31.72
CA VAL A 365 11.92 37.20 -30.64
C VAL A 365 13.34 36.93 -31.17
N PRO A 366 14.02 37.93 -31.74
CA PRO A 366 15.32 37.76 -32.42
C PRO A 366 16.46 37.24 -31.53
N TYR A 367 16.55 37.67 -30.27
CA TYR A 367 17.57 37.21 -29.32
C TYR A 367 17.31 35.78 -28.90
N THR A 368 16.06 35.45 -28.53
CA THR A 368 15.72 34.07 -28.16
C THR A 368 15.91 33.12 -29.35
N ALA A 369 15.55 33.55 -30.57
CA ALA A 369 15.74 32.77 -31.79
C ALA A 369 17.22 32.51 -32.08
N THR A 370 18.08 33.54 -32.00
CA THR A 370 19.53 33.38 -32.23
C THR A 370 20.18 32.43 -31.22
N LEU A 371 19.87 32.57 -29.93
CA LEU A 371 20.34 31.65 -28.89
C LEU A 371 19.88 30.20 -29.15
N ALA A 372 18.61 30.02 -29.50
CA ALA A 372 18.06 28.70 -29.81
C ALA A 372 18.69 28.07 -31.05
N MET A 373 19.00 28.86 -32.09
CA MET A 373 19.70 28.40 -33.29
C MET A 373 21.12 27.95 -32.97
N VAL A 374 21.88 28.71 -32.18
CA VAL A 374 23.25 28.31 -31.79
C VAL A 374 23.23 27.05 -30.92
N ALA A 375 22.32 26.96 -29.95
CA ALA A 375 22.16 25.75 -29.16
C ALA A 375 21.75 24.53 -30.01
N SER A 376 20.89 24.73 -31.02
CA SER A 376 20.49 23.69 -31.95
C SER A 376 21.61 23.29 -32.91
N ALA A 377 22.48 24.22 -33.31
CA ALA A 377 23.68 23.95 -34.11
C ALA A 377 24.67 23.08 -33.33
N SER A 378 24.84 23.34 -32.03
CA SER A 378 25.59 22.45 -31.14
C SER A 378 24.96 21.05 -31.07
N MET A 379 23.65 20.95 -30.87
CA MET A 379 22.94 19.67 -30.89
C MET A 379 23.12 18.91 -32.21
N ALA A 380 23.08 19.60 -33.35
CA ALA A 380 23.29 19.02 -34.68
C ALA A 380 24.74 18.53 -34.89
N GLY A 381 25.71 19.15 -34.22
CA GLY A 381 27.14 18.88 -34.41
C GLY A 381 27.73 19.72 -35.55
N VAL A 382 27.40 21.02 -35.60
CA VAL A 382 28.01 21.96 -36.55
C VAL A 382 29.44 22.30 -36.10
N PRO A 383 30.43 22.37 -37.02
CA PRO A 383 31.81 22.74 -36.69
C PRO A 383 31.89 24.03 -35.84
N LEU A 384 32.92 24.12 -34.98
CA LEU A 384 33.13 25.18 -33.98
C LEU A 384 32.16 25.18 -32.79
N MET A 385 31.12 24.33 -32.79
CA MET A 385 30.26 24.14 -31.62
C MET A 385 30.76 22.95 -30.80
N ASN A 386 30.61 23.00 -29.47
CA ASN A 386 31.03 21.90 -28.59
C ASN A 386 30.45 20.52 -28.95
N GLY A 387 29.22 20.47 -29.46
CA GLY A 387 28.58 19.22 -29.87
C GLY A 387 29.26 18.53 -31.05
N PHE A 388 29.94 19.26 -31.93
CA PHE A 388 30.72 18.69 -33.04
C PHE A 388 31.87 17.83 -32.50
N LEU A 389 32.67 18.38 -31.59
CA LEU A 389 33.83 17.69 -30.99
C LEU A 389 33.43 16.35 -30.37
N SER A 390 32.37 16.35 -29.55
CA SER A 390 31.91 15.10 -28.92
C SER A 390 31.30 14.08 -29.90
N LYS A 391 30.74 14.53 -31.03
CA LYS A 391 30.22 13.64 -32.08
C LYS A 391 31.33 13.08 -32.95
N GLU A 392 32.36 13.86 -33.23
CA GLU A 392 33.54 13.40 -33.96
C GLU A 392 34.30 12.33 -33.15
N MET A 393 34.48 12.55 -31.84
CA MET A 393 35.00 11.51 -30.94
C MET A 393 34.12 10.26 -30.94
N PHE A 394 32.79 10.42 -30.96
CA PHE A 394 31.88 9.29 -31.08
C PHE A 394 32.06 8.53 -32.40
N PHE A 395 32.16 9.22 -33.54
CA PHE A 395 32.41 8.56 -34.82
C PHE A 395 33.78 7.86 -34.85
N ALA A 396 34.82 8.47 -34.28
CA ALA A 396 36.13 7.84 -34.15
C ALA A 396 36.05 6.50 -33.42
N GLU A 397 35.40 6.45 -32.26
CA GLU A 397 35.27 5.22 -31.47
C GLU A 397 34.43 4.14 -32.18
N THR A 398 33.51 4.52 -33.06
CA THR A 398 32.76 3.54 -33.87
C THR A 398 33.56 2.96 -35.02
N VAL A 399 34.53 3.71 -35.56
CA VAL A 399 35.37 3.30 -36.70
C VAL A 399 36.57 2.48 -36.23
N PHE A 400 37.20 2.88 -35.13
CA PHE A 400 38.41 2.24 -34.62
C PHE A 400 38.15 1.13 -33.61
N ILE A 401 36.89 0.74 -33.41
CA ILE A 401 36.55 -0.42 -32.58
C ILE A 401 37.12 -1.69 -33.21
N SER A 402 37.80 -2.51 -32.41
CA SER A 402 38.22 -3.84 -32.81
C SER A 402 37.19 -4.86 -32.32
N SER A 403 36.42 -5.46 -33.21
CA SER A 403 35.33 -6.39 -32.89
C SER A 403 35.15 -7.44 -34.00
N THR A 404 33.99 -8.08 -34.11
CA THR A 404 33.68 -8.93 -35.26
C THR A 404 33.46 -8.08 -36.51
N ALA A 405 33.89 -8.55 -37.68
CA ALA A 405 33.86 -7.79 -38.94
C ALA A 405 32.50 -7.14 -39.28
N TRP A 406 31.38 -7.79 -38.93
CA TRP A 406 30.05 -7.20 -39.17
C TRP A 406 29.73 -6.02 -38.24
N VAL A 407 30.24 -6.00 -37.01
CA VAL A 407 30.07 -4.88 -36.06
C VAL A 407 30.89 -3.68 -36.54
N GLU A 408 32.14 -3.92 -36.93
CA GLU A 408 33.04 -2.91 -37.48
C GLU A 408 32.44 -2.23 -38.73
N ALA A 409 31.76 -3.00 -39.58
CA ALA A 409 31.07 -2.45 -40.76
C ALA A 409 29.75 -1.72 -40.42
N THR A 410 28.95 -2.25 -39.51
CA THR A 410 27.58 -1.76 -39.26
C THR A 410 27.51 -0.59 -38.28
N LEU A 411 28.39 -0.54 -37.28
CA LEU A 411 28.32 0.47 -36.22
C LEU A 411 28.60 1.91 -36.73
N PRO A 412 29.60 2.17 -37.59
CA PRO A 412 29.77 3.47 -38.23
C PRO A 412 28.56 3.89 -39.07
N VAL A 413 27.92 2.94 -39.77
CA VAL A 413 26.72 3.21 -40.57
C VAL A 413 25.56 3.62 -39.67
N ILE A 414 25.34 2.90 -38.56
CA ILE A 414 24.33 3.23 -37.55
C ILE A 414 24.58 4.62 -36.96
N ALA A 415 25.83 4.91 -36.59
CA ALA A 415 26.23 6.20 -36.05
C ALA A 415 25.99 7.34 -37.04
N THR A 416 26.39 7.17 -38.30
CA THR A 416 26.21 8.16 -39.38
C THR A 416 24.72 8.40 -39.67
N LEU A 417 23.92 7.34 -39.69
CA LEU A 417 22.46 7.43 -39.88
C LEU A 417 21.78 8.15 -38.71
N ALA A 418 22.18 7.87 -37.47
CA ALA A 418 21.70 8.59 -36.31
C ALA A 418 22.10 10.08 -36.35
N GLY A 419 23.33 10.39 -36.76
CA GLY A 419 23.80 11.75 -37.00
C GLY A 419 22.97 12.48 -38.06
N THR A 420 22.66 11.78 -39.16
CA THR A 420 21.78 12.27 -40.25
C THR A 420 20.40 12.67 -39.71
N PHE A 421 19.77 11.80 -38.92
CA PHE A 421 18.48 12.11 -38.28
C PHE A 421 18.59 13.24 -37.26
N SER A 422 19.71 13.33 -36.55
CA SER A 422 20.00 14.41 -35.60
C SER A 422 20.03 15.79 -36.25
N VAL A 423 20.70 15.90 -37.40
CA VAL A 423 20.72 17.12 -38.19
C VAL A 423 19.33 17.44 -38.72
N ALA A 424 18.59 16.45 -39.22
CA ALA A 424 17.25 16.66 -39.77
C ALA A 424 16.25 17.19 -38.72
N TYR A 425 16.20 16.63 -37.50
CA TYR A 425 15.30 17.17 -36.46
C TYR A 425 15.79 18.51 -35.89
N ALA A 426 17.10 18.78 -35.89
CA ALA A 426 17.64 20.08 -35.48
C ALA A 426 17.27 21.19 -36.48
N LEU A 427 17.32 20.89 -37.78
CA LEU A 427 16.82 21.76 -38.84
C LEU A 427 15.31 21.96 -38.73
N ARG A 428 14.55 20.91 -38.40
CA ARG A 428 13.11 21.04 -38.15
C ARG A 428 12.82 21.99 -36.98
N PHE A 429 13.52 21.84 -35.86
CA PHE A 429 13.37 22.74 -34.71
C PHE A 429 13.67 24.20 -35.05
N THR A 430 14.67 24.45 -35.90
CA THR A 430 15.11 25.80 -36.25
C THR A 430 14.32 26.42 -37.40
N VAL A 431 14.33 25.77 -38.57
CA VAL A 431 13.78 26.31 -39.82
C VAL A 431 12.26 26.42 -39.78
N ASP A 432 11.55 25.45 -39.21
CA ASP A 432 10.09 25.51 -39.19
C ASP A 432 9.53 26.47 -38.14
N VAL A 433 10.26 26.73 -37.05
CA VAL A 433 9.81 27.63 -35.98
C VAL A 433 10.22 29.08 -36.20
N PHE A 434 11.46 29.33 -36.60
CA PHE A 434 12.01 30.69 -36.66
C PHE A 434 11.87 31.36 -38.04
N PHE A 435 11.86 30.59 -39.12
CA PHE A 435 11.84 31.10 -40.49
C PHE A 435 10.47 30.90 -41.16
N GLY A 436 10.20 31.66 -42.22
CA GLY A 436 8.90 31.67 -42.91
C GLY A 436 8.06 32.91 -42.60
N PRO A 437 6.79 32.95 -43.02
CA PRO A 437 5.89 34.06 -42.71
C PRO A 437 5.60 34.12 -41.21
N THR A 438 5.48 35.33 -40.66
CA THR A 438 5.13 35.53 -39.25
C THR A 438 3.75 34.94 -38.97
N ALA A 439 3.65 34.06 -37.95
CA ALA A 439 2.38 33.47 -37.54
C ALA A 439 1.40 34.55 -37.05
N GLN A 440 0.16 34.51 -37.55
CA GLN A 440 -0.90 35.47 -37.17
C GLN A 440 -1.95 34.91 -36.21
N ASP A 441 -2.07 33.57 -36.12
CA ASP A 441 -3.05 32.88 -35.28
C ASP A 441 -2.37 32.18 -34.10
N LEU A 442 -1.72 32.98 -33.25
CA LEU A 442 -1.13 32.54 -31.98
C LEU A 442 -1.98 33.04 -30.80
N PRO A 443 -2.16 32.23 -29.73
CA PRO A 443 -2.91 32.65 -28.53
C PRO A 443 -2.39 33.95 -27.89
N HIS A 444 -1.07 34.16 -27.95
CA HIS A 444 -0.41 35.38 -27.48
C HIS A 444 0.49 35.93 -28.58
N THR A 445 0.65 37.26 -28.62
CA THR A 445 1.60 37.92 -29.50
C THR A 445 2.99 37.82 -28.87
N PRO A 446 3.92 37.04 -29.46
CA PRO A 446 5.24 36.83 -28.86
C PRO A 446 6.06 38.12 -28.79
N HIS A 447 6.70 38.35 -27.65
CA HIS A 447 7.71 39.39 -27.49
C HIS A 447 8.94 38.84 -26.74
N GLU A 448 10.05 39.58 -26.76
CA GLU A 448 11.23 39.15 -26.00
C GLU A 448 10.93 39.15 -24.49
N PRO A 449 11.29 38.09 -23.75
CA PRO A 449 11.06 38.06 -22.32
C PRO A 449 12.04 38.99 -21.59
N PRO A 450 11.78 39.29 -20.31
CA PRO A 450 12.73 40.02 -19.48
C PRO A 450 14.13 39.38 -19.52
N ARG A 451 15.19 40.22 -19.51
CA ARG A 451 16.59 39.77 -19.64
C ARG A 451 16.94 38.63 -18.69
N TRP A 452 16.44 38.65 -17.46
CA TRP A 452 16.74 37.63 -16.45
C TRP A 452 16.11 36.26 -16.72
N MET A 453 15.07 36.18 -17.54
CA MET A 453 14.53 34.90 -18.04
C MET A 453 15.44 34.29 -19.11
N ARG A 454 16.05 35.12 -19.96
CA ARG A 454 16.95 34.66 -21.04
C ARG A 454 18.42 34.53 -20.64
N ALA A 455 18.87 35.20 -19.58
CA ALA A 455 20.26 35.17 -19.10
C ALA A 455 20.81 33.74 -18.86
N PRO A 456 20.04 32.78 -18.29
CA PRO A 456 20.43 31.37 -18.23
C PRO A 456 20.77 30.76 -19.60
N VAL A 457 20.00 31.09 -20.63
CA VAL A 457 20.19 30.61 -22.00
C VAL A 457 21.43 31.25 -22.62
N GLU A 458 21.61 32.56 -22.44
CA GLU A 458 22.78 33.32 -22.90
C GLU A 458 24.08 32.70 -22.37
N LEU A 459 24.15 32.41 -21.06
CA LEU A 459 25.34 31.82 -20.43
C LEU A 459 25.66 30.43 -20.97
N LEU A 460 24.64 29.55 -21.10
CA LEU A 460 24.85 28.19 -21.60
C LEU A 460 25.25 28.17 -23.08
N VAL A 461 24.67 29.04 -23.90
CA VAL A 461 25.07 29.20 -25.31
C VAL A 461 26.50 29.72 -25.42
N LEU A 462 26.88 30.69 -24.59
CA LEU A 462 28.26 31.16 -24.50
C LEU A 462 29.20 30.01 -24.11
N THR A 463 28.81 29.16 -23.15
CA THR A 463 29.58 27.96 -22.80
C THR A 463 29.73 27.01 -24.01
N CYS A 464 28.67 26.77 -24.79
CA CYS A 464 28.76 25.95 -26.00
C CYS A 464 29.76 26.49 -27.03
N LEU A 465 29.84 27.82 -27.19
CA LEU A 465 30.78 28.49 -28.08
C LEU A 465 32.21 28.43 -27.54
N VAL A 466 32.42 28.77 -26.27
CA VAL A 466 33.75 28.76 -25.65
C VAL A 466 34.35 27.35 -25.68
N VAL A 467 33.56 26.33 -25.36
CA VAL A 467 34.02 24.93 -25.43
C VAL A 467 34.24 24.46 -26.87
N GLY A 468 33.47 24.95 -27.83
CA GLY A 468 33.66 24.60 -29.24
C GLY A 468 34.87 25.27 -29.91
N ILE A 469 35.20 26.50 -29.49
CA ILE A 469 36.30 27.31 -30.06
C ILE A 469 37.62 27.11 -29.30
N PHE A 470 37.58 26.93 -27.97
CA PHE A 470 38.77 26.75 -27.12
C PHE A 470 38.66 25.51 -26.23
N PRO A 471 38.49 24.30 -26.80
CA PRO A 471 38.15 23.09 -26.03
C PRO A 471 39.22 22.68 -25.01
N THR A 472 40.50 22.64 -25.42
CA THR A 472 41.61 22.23 -24.55
C THR A 472 41.79 23.16 -23.36
N GLN A 473 41.75 24.47 -23.59
CA GLN A 473 41.94 25.50 -22.56
C GLN A 473 40.74 25.61 -21.62
N SER A 474 39.52 25.36 -22.12
CA SER A 474 38.30 25.53 -21.33
C SER A 474 37.92 24.30 -20.52
N VAL A 475 37.96 23.10 -21.11
CA VAL A 475 37.40 21.88 -20.51
C VAL A 475 38.43 20.75 -20.38
N GLY A 476 39.61 20.84 -20.99
CA GLY A 476 40.63 19.77 -20.92
C GLY A 476 40.94 19.28 -19.50
N PRO A 477 41.38 20.15 -18.57
CA PRO A 477 41.66 19.76 -17.18
C PRO A 477 40.43 19.24 -16.42
N LEU A 478 39.24 19.79 -16.73
CA LEU A 478 37.97 19.39 -16.15
C LEU A 478 37.59 17.97 -16.55
N LEU A 479 37.72 17.68 -17.85
CA LEU A 479 37.41 16.40 -18.46
C LEU A 479 38.39 15.33 -17.99
N ALA A 480 39.69 15.64 -17.91
CA ALA A 480 40.70 14.72 -17.39
C ALA A 480 40.37 14.29 -15.95
N ALA A 481 40.11 15.26 -15.05
CA ALA A 481 39.74 14.95 -13.67
C ALA A 481 38.47 14.08 -13.58
N ALA A 482 37.47 14.36 -14.43
CA ALA A 482 36.21 13.62 -14.44
C ALA A 482 36.29 12.22 -15.07
N ALA A 483 37.11 12.05 -16.11
CA ALA A 483 37.22 10.79 -16.84
C ALA A 483 38.15 9.78 -16.14
N LEU A 484 39.15 10.25 -15.38
CA LEU A 484 40.11 9.41 -14.67
C LEU A 484 39.43 8.31 -13.81
N PRO A 485 38.50 8.62 -12.89
CA PRO A 485 37.84 7.60 -12.07
C PRO A 485 36.87 6.71 -12.87
N VAL A 486 36.38 7.15 -14.03
CA VAL A 486 35.49 6.35 -14.90
C VAL A 486 36.28 5.30 -15.66
N VAL A 487 37.48 5.63 -16.13
CA VAL A 487 38.37 4.67 -16.81
C VAL A 487 38.97 3.68 -15.81
N GLY A 488 39.12 4.05 -14.53
CA GLY A 488 39.57 3.15 -13.47
C GLY A 488 41.06 2.80 -13.54
N GLY A 489 41.87 3.65 -14.16
CA GLY A 489 43.30 3.42 -14.40
C GLY A 489 43.99 4.64 -15.00
N THR A 490 45.00 4.42 -15.84
CA THR A 490 45.69 5.50 -16.56
C THR A 490 44.80 6.06 -17.66
N LEU A 491 44.64 7.40 -17.70
CA LEU A 491 43.93 8.05 -18.79
C LEU A 491 44.64 7.80 -20.12
N PRO A 492 43.92 7.38 -21.18
CA PRO A 492 44.50 7.29 -22.51
C PRO A 492 44.84 8.69 -23.05
N GLU A 493 45.81 8.77 -23.96
CA GLU A 493 46.05 10.02 -24.69
C GLU A 493 44.85 10.34 -25.59
N TYR A 494 44.29 11.53 -25.44
CA TYR A 494 43.20 12.02 -26.28
C TYR A 494 43.46 13.47 -26.69
N SER A 495 43.00 13.84 -27.88
CA SER A 495 43.14 15.20 -28.42
C SER A 495 41.78 15.87 -28.57
N LEU A 496 41.63 17.03 -27.94
CA LEU A 496 40.48 17.91 -28.10
C LEU A 496 40.69 18.95 -29.21
N ALA A 497 41.45 18.63 -30.26
CA ALA A 497 41.64 19.53 -31.38
C ALA A 497 40.30 19.89 -32.05
N ILE A 498 40.20 21.11 -32.59
CA ILE A 498 39.01 21.58 -33.34
C ILE A 498 38.93 20.89 -34.71
N TRP A 499 40.09 20.48 -35.22
CA TRP A 499 40.26 19.88 -36.53
C TRP A 499 41.35 18.81 -36.47
N HIS A 500 40.98 17.56 -36.73
CA HIS A 500 41.91 16.41 -36.74
C HIS A 500 42.36 16.01 -38.15
N GLY A 501 42.09 16.84 -39.16
CA GLY A 501 42.42 16.56 -40.57
C GLY A 501 41.29 15.83 -41.33
N TRP A 502 41.58 15.50 -42.59
CA TRP A 502 40.68 14.67 -43.40
C TRP A 502 40.79 13.20 -42.97
N ASN A 503 39.91 12.79 -42.05
CA ASN A 503 39.84 11.44 -41.51
C ASN A 503 38.43 10.84 -41.69
N ALA A 504 38.26 9.54 -41.39
CA ALA A 504 36.95 8.88 -41.51
C ALA A 504 35.84 9.52 -40.64
N PRO A 505 36.07 9.87 -39.35
CA PRO A 505 35.10 10.60 -38.51
C PRO A 505 34.61 11.93 -39.11
N MET A 506 35.50 12.70 -39.73
CA MET A 506 35.18 13.95 -40.41
C MET A 506 34.31 13.70 -41.64
N ILE A 507 34.64 12.70 -42.46
CA ILE A 507 33.82 12.30 -43.63
C ILE A 507 32.43 11.87 -43.17
N MET A 508 32.32 11.05 -42.12
CA MET A 508 31.03 10.64 -41.54
C MET A 508 30.23 11.85 -41.06
N SER A 509 30.88 12.83 -40.43
CA SER A 509 30.24 14.08 -39.99
C SER A 509 29.69 14.90 -41.16
N LEU A 510 30.45 15.03 -42.25
CA LEU A 510 30.01 15.71 -43.47
C LEU A 510 28.86 14.98 -44.17
N VAL A 511 28.92 13.64 -44.23
CA VAL A 511 27.85 12.79 -44.78
C VAL A 511 26.58 12.93 -43.93
N ALA A 512 26.70 12.88 -42.60
CA ALA A 512 25.57 13.07 -41.70
C ALA A 512 24.95 14.47 -41.84
N MET A 513 25.78 15.52 -41.96
CA MET A 513 25.32 16.90 -42.15
C MET A 513 24.59 17.08 -43.48
N SER A 514 25.22 16.69 -44.59
CA SER A 514 24.63 16.81 -45.93
C SER A 514 23.38 15.93 -46.09
N GLY A 515 23.45 14.67 -45.65
CA GLY A 515 22.33 13.75 -45.63
C GLY A 515 21.15 14.27 -44.80
N GLY A 516 21.41 14.88 -43.64
CA GLY A 516 20.37 15.43 -42.77
C GLY A 516 19.68 16.64 -43.38
N ILE A 517 20.43 17.51 -44.07
CA ILE A 517 19.88 18.64 -44.84
C ILE A 517 18.99 18.13 -45.97
N VAL A 518 19.47 17.18 -46.78
CA VAL A 518 18.70 16.60 -47.89
C VAL A 518 17.43 15.94 -47.37
N LEU A 519 17.54 15.13 -46.31
CA LEU A 519 16.40 14.45 -45.69
C LEU A 519 15.36 15.45 -45.16
N TYR A 520 15.79 16.52 -44.49
CA TYR A 520 14.89 17.58 -44.03
C TYR A 520 14.17 18.25 -45.19
N LEU A 521 14.87 18.63 -46.27
CA LEU A 521 14.27 19.27 -47.44
C LEU A 521 13.21 18.38 -48.11
N LEU A 522 13.46 17.07 -48.21
CA LEU A 522 12.51 16.10 -48.75
C LEU A 522 11.25 15.95 -47.87
N LEU A 523 11.42 15.95 -46.54
CA LEU A 523 10.32 15.75 -45.59
C LEU A 523 9.53 17.03 -45.29
N ARG A 524 10.14 18.22 -45.38
CA ARG A 524 9.57 19.50 -44.94
C ARG A 524 8.16 19.76 -45.50
N LYS A 525 7.96 19.57 -46.80
CA LYS A 525 6.65 19.80 -47.45
C LYS A 525 5.58 18.84 -46.90
N GLN A 526 5.93 17.58 -46.68
CA GLN A 526 5.00 16.55 -46.20
C GLN A 526 4.65 16.74 -44.72
N LEU A 527 5.63 17.13 -43.90
CA LEU A 527 5.45 17.46 -42.49
C LEU A 527 4.54 18.68 -42.31
N ARG A 528 4.72 19.74 -43.11
CA ARG A 528 3.84 20.93 -43.09
C ARG A 528 2.40 20.61 -43.49
N LEU A 529 2.20 19.70 -44.44
CA LEU A 529 0.87 19.23 -44.84
C LEU A 529 0.23 18.27 -43.83
N GLY A 530 0.91 17.95 -42.71
CA GLY A 530 0.38 17.08 -41.67
C GLY A 530 0.17 15.63 -42.10
N ARG A 531 0.84 15.16 -43.16
CA ARG A 531 0.67 13.79 -43.69
C ARG A 531 1.08 12.69 -42.71
N PHE A 532 1.94 13.00 -41.75
CA PHE A 532 2.42 12.07 -40.72
C PHE A 532 1.90 12.49 -39.34
N PRO A 533 0.72 11.99 -38.91
CA PRO A 533 0.21 12.25 -37.56
C PRO A 533 1.05 11.53 -36.48
N TYR A 534 1.69 10.41 -36.84
CA TYR A 534 2.55 9.63 -35.96
C TYR A 534 3.88 9.28 -36.66
N PRO A 535 4.96 8.99 -35.91
CA PRO A 535 6.20 8.51 -36.50
C PRO A 535 5.96 7.17 -37.23
N PRO A 536 6.29 7.07 -38.53
CA PRO A 536 6.08 5.85 -39.30
C PRO A 536 6.88 4.68 -38.70
N VAL A 537 6.41 3.43 -38.87
CA VAL A 537 7.01 2.20 -38.30
C VAL A 537 6.89 2.06 -36.77
N ILE A 538 7.22 3.10 -35.99
CA ILE A 538 7.15 3.09 -34.52
C ILE A 538 5.72 2.95 -34.00
N GLU A 539 4.71 3.40 -34.75
CA GLU A 539 3.30 3.24 -34.39
C GLU A 539 2.91 1.77 -34.12
N ARG A 540 3.50 0.82 -34.87
CA ARG A 540 3.24 -0.62 -34.70
C ARG A 540 3.77 -1.15 -33.36
N PHE A 541 4.81 -0.52 -32.81
CA PHE A 541 5.49 -0.90 -31.57
C PHE A 541 5.41 0.22 -30.52
N ASN A 542 4.18 0.61 -30.16
CA ASN A 542 3.95 1.69 -29.20
C ASN A 542 4.11 1.21 -27.75
N GLY A 543 5.25 1.56 -27.13
CA GLY A 543 5.57 1.19 -25.74
C GLY A 543 4.52 1.65 -24.71
N LYS A 544 3.89 2.81 -24.90
CA LYS A 544 2.79 3.27 -24.03
C LYS A 544 1.59 2.33 -24.09
N ARG A 545 1.18 1.91 -25.30
CA ARG A 545 0.05 0.96 -25.46
C ARG A 545 0.39 -0.38 -24.82
N LEU A 546 1.61 -0.88 -24.98
CA LEU A 546 2.06 -2.12 -24.35
C LEU A 546 2.00 -2.03 -22.82
N PHE A 547 2.48 -0.92 -22.25
CA PHE A 547 2.40 -0.66 -20.81
C PHE A 547 0.96 -0.61 -20.31
N GLU A 548 0.08 0.16 -20.96
CA GLU A 548 -1.34 0.29 -20.58
C GLU A 548 -2.08 -1.05 -20.68
N HIS A 549 -1.86 -1.82 -21.75
CA HIS A 549 -2.42 -3.17 -21.87
C HIS A 549 -1.89 -4.10 -20.79
N GLY A 550 -0.59 -4.07 -20.49
CA GLY A 550 0.02 -4.86 -19.41
C GLY A 550 -0.61 -4.59 -18.06
N GLN A 551 -0.85 -3.32 -17.71
CA GLN A 551 -1.53 -2.95 -16.48
C GLN A 551 -2.97 -3.47 -16.41
N VAL A 552 -3.73 -3.39 -17.51
CA VAL A 552 -5.09 -3.94 -17.57
C VAL A 552 -5.08 -5.47 -17.39
N HIS A 553 -4.16 -6.18 -18.03
CA HIS A 553 -4.04 -7.63 -17.87
C HIS A 553 -3.69 -8.03 -16.43
N LEU A 554 -2.74 -7.32 -15.80
CA LEU A 554 -2.38 -7.57 -14.40
C LEU A 554 -3.56 -7.33 -13.45
N MET A 555 -4.34 -6.28 -13.68
CA MET A 555 -5.55 -5.99 -12.89
C MET A 555 -6.62 -7.07 -13.07
N LEU A 556 -6.83 -7.56 -14.29
CA LEU A 556 -7.77 -8.64 -14.58
C LEU A 556 -7.33 -9.96 -13.93
N LEU A 557 -6.02 -10.24 -13.96
CA LEU A 557 -5.43 -11.39 -13.29
C LEU A 557 -5.62 -11.29 -11.77
N ALA A 558 -5.31 -10.14 -11.16
CA ALA A 558 -5.51 -9.90 -9.73
C ALA A 558 -6.98 -10.12 -9.33
N ARG A 559 -7.94 -9.59 -10.10
CA ARG A 559 -9.38 -9.83 -9.90
C ARG A 559 -9.79 -11.28 -10.11
N ARG A 560 -9.10 -12.03 -10.97
CA ARG A 560 -9.35 -13.47 -11.15
C ARG A 560 -8.83 -14.24 -9.94
N ILE A 561 -7.63 -13.96 -9.47
CA ILE A 561 -7.04 -14.56 -8.26
C ILE A 561 -7.92 -14.25 -7.04
N GLU A 562 -8.33 -13.00 -6.85
CA GLU A 562 -9.24 -12.60 -5.77
C GLU A 562 -10.55 -13.40 -5.83
N ARG A 563 -11.17 -13.53 -7.01
CA ARG A 563 -12.40 -14.31 -7.18
C ARG A 563 -12.22 -15.81 -6.95
N LEU A 564 -11.03 -16.36 -7.16
CA LEU A 564 -10.71 -17.77 -6.96
C LEU A 564 -10.46 -18.09 -5.48
N PHE A 565 -9.67 -17.27 -4.78
CA PHE A 565 -9.25 -17.53 -3.41
C PHE A 565 -10.13 -16.90 -2.33
N THR A 566 -10.91 -15.87 -2.67
CA THR A 566 -11.80 -15.23 -1.70
C THR A 566 -13.25 -15.68 -1.88
N THR A 567 -13.95 -15.85 -0.76
CA THR A 567 -15.39 -16.12 -0.76
C THR A 567 -16.08 -15.21 0.23
N ARG A 568 -17.19 -14.61 -0.19
CA ARG A 568 -18.07 -13.79 0.68
C ARG A 568 -19.09 -14.66 1.43
N ARG A 569 -19.11 -15.97 1.21
CA ARG A 569 -20.09 -16.89 1.82
C ARG A 569 -19.52 -17.48 3.11
N LEU A 570 -20.17 -17.18 4.24
CA LEU A 570 -19.80 -17.70 5.56
C LEU A 570 -19.63 -19.23 5.59
N GLN A 571 -20.50 -19.98 4.90
CA GLN A 571 -20.39 -21.45 4.83
C GLN A 571 -19.06 -21.94 4.25
N SER A 572 -18.56 -21.29 3.21
CA SER A 572 -17.28 -21.65 2.60
C SER A 572 -16.10 -21.25 3.49
N GLN A 573 -16.19 -20.09 4.16
CA GLN A 573 -15.19 -19.64 5.14
C GLN A 573 -15.11 -20.62 6.32
N LEU A 574 -16.25 -21.00 6.91
CA LEU A 574 -16.33 -21.97 7.99
C LEU A 574 -15.82 -23.35 7.57
N PHE A 575 -16.16 -23.80 6.36
CA PHE A 575 -15.62 -25.05 5.83
C PHE A 575 -14.08 -25.02 5.77
N MET A 576 -13.50 -23.96 5.21
CA MET A 576 -12.03 -23.83 5.13
C MET A 576 -11.39 -23.73 6.51
N LEU A 577 -12.01 -23.00 7.45
CA LEU A 577 -11.54 -22.88 8.83
C LEU A 577 -11.54 -24.23 9.55
N VAL A 578 -12.66 -24.95 9.53
CA VAL A 578 -12.79 -26.27 10.17
C VAL A 578 -11.87 -27.29 9.50
N PHE A 579 -11.74 -27.26 8.17
CA PHE A 579 -10.83 -28.13 7.46
C PHE A 579 -9.36 -27.85 7.79
N ALA A 580 -8.96 -26.58 7.87
CA ALA A 580 -7.61 -26.21 8.29
C ALA A 580 -7.33 -26.61 9.76
N ALA A 581 -8.30 -26.39 10.66
CA ALA A 581 -8.20 -26.83 12.05
C ALA A 581 -8.10 -28.35 12.17
N PHE A 582 -8.85 -29.10 11.35
CA PHE A 582 -8.74 -30.56 11.26
C PHE A 582 -7.35 -30.99 10.81
N LEU A 583 -6.82 -30.41 9.73
CA LEU A 583 -5.46 -30.72 9.28
C LEU A 583 -4.42 -30.40 10.35
N ALA A 584 -4.53 -29.24 11.00
CA ALA A 584 -3.63 -28.84 12.08
C ALA A 584 -3.72 -29.81 13.28
N GLY A 585 -4.91 -30.27 13.66
CA GLY A 585 -5.11 -31.27 14.72
C GLY A 585 -4.63 -32.67 14.34
N LEU A 586 -4.69 -33.02 13.05
CA LEU A 586 -4.24 -34.30 12.52
C LEU A 586 -2.70 -34.39 12.44
N THR A 587 -2.00 -33.28 12.16
CA THR A 587 -0.53 -33.31 11.96
C THR A 587 0.26 -33.90 13.14
N PRO A 588 0.00 -33.57 14.43
CA PRO A 588 0.73 -34.17 15.54
C PRO A 588 0.38 -35.64 15.73
N MET A 589 -0.87 -36.03 15.43
CA MET A 589 -1.31 -37.42 15.53
C MET A 589 -0.60 -38.32 14.51
N LEU A 590 -0.40 -37.83 13.28
CA LEU A 590 0.35 -38.55 12.25
C LEU A 590 1.84 -38.61 12.56
N ASN A 591 2.41 -37.54 13.12
CA ASN A 591 3.85 -37.46 13.37
C ASN A 591 4.30 -38.21 14.63
N SER A 592 3.50 -38.17 15.70
CA SER A 592 3.87 -38.72 17.02
C SER A 592 3.14 -40.02 17.36
N GLY A 593 2.17 -40.44 16.55
CA GLY A 593 1.30 -41.57 16.82
C GLY A 593 0.27 -41.27 17.92
N LEU A 594 -0.76 -42.12 17.99
CA LEU A 594 -1.79 -42.07 19.02
C LEU A 594 -1.71 -43.32 19.89
N SER A 595 -1.56 -43.14 21.21
CA SER A 595 -1.59 -44.21 22.20
C SER A 595 -2.68 -44.00 23.25
N TRP A 596 -3.28 -45.10 23.69
CA TRP A 596 -4.26 -45.15 24.78
C TRP A 596 -3.54 -45.16 26.14
N GLY A 597 -4.17 -44.62 27.17
CA GLY A 597 -3.67 -44.77 28.55
C GLY A 597 -4.32 -45.92 29.31
N ASP A 598 -3.75 -46.24 30.48
CA ASP A 598 -4.14 -47.39 31.32
C ASP A 598 -5.00 -47.03 32.53
N ARG A 599 -5.63 -45.84 32.55
CA ARG A 599 -6.47 -45.41 33.66
C ARG A 599 -7.67 -46.36 33.84
N PRO A 600 -7.97 -46.81 35.07
CA PRO A 600 -9.13 -47.65 35.34
C PRO A 600 -10.42 -47.00 34.84
N LYS A 601 -11.23 -47.79 34.13
CA LYS A 601 -12.47 -47.32 33.49
C LYS A 601 -13.64 -47.46 34.45
N ILE A 602 -14.54 -46.49 34.44
CA ILE A 602 -15.81 -46.56 35.18
C ILE A 602 -16.75 -47.52 34.42
N PRO A 603 -17.42 -48.48 35.09
CA PRO A 603 -18.39 -49.36 34.44
C PRO A 603 -19.47 -48.57 33.71
N GLY A 604 -19.77 -48.96 32.46
CA GLY A 604 -20.80 -48.30 31.66
C GLY A 604 -22.21 -48.55 32.21
N SER A 605 -23.03 -47.50 32.28
CA SER A 605 -24.45 -47.61 32.63
C SER A 605 -25.31 -47.58 31.37
N GLY A 606 -26.20 -48.56 31.20
CA GLY A 606 -27.16 -48.58 30.08
C GLY A 606 -28.06 -47.35 30.05
N VAL A 607 -28.39 -46.79 31.22
CA VAL A 607 -29.17 -45.55 31.35
C VAL A 607 -28.39 -44.35 30.80
N PHE A 608 -27.10 -44.27 31.11
CA PHE A 608 -26.23 -43.20 30.62
C PHE A 608 -26.03 -43.27 29.10
N VAL A 609 -25.91 -44.48 28.55
CA VAL A 609 -25.85 -44.70 27.10
C VAL A 609 -27.16 -44.26 26.43
N ALA A 610 -28.32 -44.64 26.97
CA ALA A 610 -29.62 -44.23 26.43
C ALA A 610 -29.78 -42.71 26.41
N LEU A 611 -29.36 -42.02 27.47
CA LEU A 611 -29.36 -40.56 27.56
C LEU A 611 -28.59 -39.91 26.41
N TRP A 612 -27.36 -40.37 26.14
CA TRP A 612 -26.54 -39.83 25.06
C TRP A 612 -27.01 -40.25 23.67
N LEU A 613 -27.64 -41.42 23.50
CA LEU A 613 -28.30 -41.79 22.24
C LEU A 613 -29.46 -40.83 21.91
N ILE A 614 -30.25 -40.44 22.92
CA ILE A 614 -31.30 -39.43 22.76
C ILE A 614 -30.69 -38.07 22.37
N ALA A 615 -29.61 -37.65 23.04
CA ALA A 615 -28.89 -36.42 22.70
C ALA A 615 -28.35 -36.42 21.26
N ILE A 616 -27.73 -37.53 20.82
CA ILE A 616 -27.20 -37.68 19.46
C ILE A 616 -28.33 -37.62 18.43
N ALA A 617 -29.43 -38.35 18.67
CA ALA A 617 -30.59 -38.34 17.77
C ALA A 617 -31.19 -36.93 17.64
N CYS A 618 -31.31 -36.20 18.76
CA CYS A 618 -31.80 -34.83 18.77
C CYS A 618 -30.82 -33.86 18.10
N ALA A 619 -29.51 -34.00 18.28
CA ALA A 619 -28.51 -33.15 17.63
C ALA A 619 -28.51 -33.33 16.10
N ILE A 620 -28.56 -34.57 15.62
CA ILE A 620 -28.67 -34.88 14.19
C ILE A 620 -30.01 -34.37 13.64
N GLY A 621 -31.11 -34.61 14.37
CA GLY A 621 -32.43 -34.11 14.05
C GLY A 621 -32.47 -32.58 13.94
N ALA A 622 -31.86 -31.87 14.89
CA ALA A 622 -31.78 -30.41 14.90
C ALA A 622 -31.03 -29.90 13.67
N ALA A 623 -29.87 -30.48 13.34
CA ALA A 623 -29.10 -30.12 12.15
C ALA A 623 -29.89 -30.34 10.84
N TYR A 624 -30.66 -31.43 10.77
CA TYR A 624 -31.53 -31.73 9.63
C TYR A 624 -32.70 -30.75 9.51
N GLN A 625 -33.35 -30.44 10.64
CA GLN A 625 -34.54 -29.60 10.70
C GLN A 625 -34.25 -28.09 10.64
N ALA A 626 -33.05 -27.65 10.99
CA ALA A 626 -32.68 -26.24 11.14
C ALA A 626 -32.97 -25.37 9.89
N LYS A 627 -32.97 -25.96 8.69
CA LYS A 627 -33.23 -25.21 7.45
C LYS A 627 -34.69 -24.82 7.27
N TYR A 628 -35.63 -25.72 7.55
CA TYR A 628 -37.05 -25.57 7.21
C TYR A 628 -37.97 -25.55 8.45
N HIS A 629 -37.60 -26.25 9.51
CA HIS A 629 -38.37 -26.41 10.74
C HIS A 629 -37.58 -25.91 11.96
N ARG A 630 -37.27 -24.60 11.98
CA ARG A 630 -36.43 -23.97 13.01
C ARG A 630 -36.95 -24.15 14.44
N LEU A 631 -38.28 -24.13 14.64
CA LEU A 631 -38.88 -24.38 15.95
C LEU A 631 -38.58 -25.80 16.44
N ALA A 632 -38.77 -26.81 15.58
CA ALA A 632 -38.45 -28.19 15.90
C ALA A 632 -36.95 -28.37 16.17
N ALA A 633 -36.09 -27.72 15.37
CA ALA A 633 -34.66 -27.74 15.60
C ALA A 633 -34.26 -27.14 16.95
N LEU A 634 -34.89 -26.03 17.35
CA LEU A 634 -34.64 -25.41 18.65
C LEU A 634 -35.06 -26.32 19.81
N ILE A 635 -36.26 -26.93 19.73
CA ILE A 635 -36.73 -27.89 20.74
C ILE A 635 -35.74 -29.06 20.87
N MET A 636 -35.27 -29.59 19.74
CA MET A 636 -34.28 -30.67 19.74
C MET A 636 -32.92 -30.24 20.34
N VAL A 637 -32.47 -29.01 20.10
CA VAL A 637 -31.28 -28.45 20.77
C VAL A 637 -31.51 -28.36 22.28
N SER A 638 -32.69 -27.94 22.73
CA SER A 638 -33.00 -27.87 24.17
C SER A 638 -33.02 -29.24 24.84
N VAL A 639 -33.44 -30.29 24.13
CA VAL A 639 -33.29 -31.67 24.63
C VAL A 639 -31.81 -32.00 24.84
N CYS A 640 -30.91 -31.64 23.91
CA CYS A 640 -29.47 -31.84 24.08
C CYS A 640 -28.92 -31.07 25.30
N GLY A 641 -29.38 -29.83 25.52
CA GLY A 641 -29.04 -29.04 26.70
C GLY A 641 -29.49 -29.71 28.00
N LEU A 642 -30.70 -30.27 28.03
CA LEU A 642 -31.22 -31.03 29.18
C LEU A 642 -30.42 -32.31 29.43
N MET A 643 -30.06 -33.07 28.38
CA MET A 643 -29.21 -34.26 28.51
C MET A 643 -27.83 -33.89 29.07
N THR A 644 -27.28 -32.74 28.68
CA THR A 644 -26.03 -32.20 29.22
C THR A 644 -26.17 -31.83 30.71
N CYS A 645 -27.29 -31.20 31.09
CA CYS A 645 -27.61 -30.90 32.49
C CYS A 645 -27.68 -32.17 33.36
N ILE A 646 -28.40 -33.20 32.90
CA ILE A 646 -28.48 -34.48 33.61
C ILE A 646 -27.08 -35.13 33.71
N THR A 647 -26.25 -35.00 32.68
CA THR A 647 -24.85 -35.47 32.70
C THR A 647 -24.03 -34.75 33.78
N PHE A 648 -24.20 -33.44 33.96
CA PHE A 648 -23.55 -32.72 35.06
C PHE A 648 -24.01 -33.19 36.43
N VAL A 649 -25.31 -33.45 36.62
CA VAL A 649 -25.82 -34.07 37.86
C VAL A 649 -25.20 -35.45 38.08
N TRP A 650 -25.11 -36.27 37.02
CA TRP A 650 -24.52 -37.61 37.08
C TRP A 650 -23.05 -37.58 37.53
N PHE A 651 -22.30 -36.56 37.10
CA PHE A 651 -20.91 -36.34 37.51
C PHE A 651 -20.76 -35.47 38.77
N SER A 652 -21.83 -35.31 39.56
CA SER A 652 -21.81 -34.53 40.82
C SER A 652 -21.36 -33.07 40.65
N ALA A 653 -21.74 -32.43 39.54
CA ALA A 653 -21.49 -31.02 39.24
C ALA A 653 -22.80 -30.19 39.30
N PRO A 654 -23.38 -29.97 40.49
CA PRO A 654 -24.70 -29.34 40.63
C PRO A 654 -24.73 -27.86 40.20
N ASP A 655 -23.66 -27.10 40.39
CA ASP A 655 -23.57 -25.69 39.93
C ASP A 655 -23.61 -25.59 38.40
N LEU A 656 -22.91 -26.50 37.71
CA LEU A 656 -22.94 -26.58 36.25
C LEU A 656 -24.32 -27.02 35.75
N ALA A 657 -24.99 -27.95 36.44
CA ALA A 657 -26.34 -28.36 36.10
C ALA A 657 -27.35 -27.20 36.24
N LEU A 658 -27.30 -26.45 37.34
CA LEU A 658 -28.16 -25.29 37.57
C LEU A 658 -27.92 -24.19 36.55
N THR A 659 -26.65 -23.83 36.29
CA THR A 659 -26.31 -22.84 35.25
C THR A 659 -26.79 -23.30 33.87
N GLN A 660 -26.49 -24.53 33.46
CA GLN A 660 -26.89 -25.08 32.16
C GLN A 660 -28.41 -25.06 31.97
N LEU A 661 -29.17 -25.47 32.99
CA LEU A 661 -30.63 -25.49 32.91
C LEU A 661 -31.20 -24.09 32.69
N VAL A 662 -30.75 -23.10 33.46
CA VAL A 662 -31.28 -21.73 33.36
C VAL A 662 -30.81 -21.04 32.08
N VAL A 663 -29.55 -21.26 31.67
CA VAL A 663 -29.02 -20.75 30.38
C VAL A 663 -29.81 -21.33 29.21
N GLU A 664 -30.14 -22.63 29.23
CA GLU A 664 -30.94 -23.27 28.19
C GLU A 664 -32.32 -22.62 28.06
N VAL A 665 -32.99 -22.35 29.19
CA VAL A 665 -34.27 -21.63 29.21
C VAL A 665 -34.13 -20.22 28.63
N VAL A 666 -33.16 -19.43 29.11
CA VAL A 666 -32.95 -18.05 28.65
C VAL A 666 -32.64 -18.00 27.16
N THR A 667 -31.68 -18.79 26.70
CA THR A 667 -31.26 -18.82 25.29
C THR A 667 -32.38 -19.30 24.38
N THR A 668 -33.11 -20.35 24.76
CA THR A 668 -34.27 -20.85 24.01
C THR A 668 -35.32 -19.75 23.83
N VAL A 669 -35.67 -19.04 24.91
CA VAL A 669 -36.65 -17.96 24.85
C VAL A 669 -36.16 -16.79 23.98
N LEU A 670 -34.91 -16.34 24.16
CA LEU A 670 -34.35 -15.25 23.35
C LEU A 670 -34.27 -15.61 21.85
N ILE A 671 -33.90 -16.85 21.53
CA ILE A 671 -33.89 -17.35 20.15
C ILE A 671 -35.32 -17.42 19.60
N LEU A 672 -36.31 -17.92 20.35
CA LEU A 672 -37.72 -17.93 19.93
C LEU A 672 -38.22 -16.52 19.59
N LEU A 673 -37.91 -15.53 20.43
CA LEU A 673 -38.25 -14.13 20.19
C LEU A 673 -37.59 -13.60 18.92
N GLY A 674 -36.35 -13.99 18.64
CA GLY A 674 -35.63 -13.66 17.41
C GLY A 674 -36.15 -14.37 16.16
N LEU A 675 -36.55 -15.64 16.27
CA LEU A 675 -36.98 -16.50 15.16
C LEU A 675 -38.20 -15.93 14.43
N ARG A 676 -39.09 -15.22 15.15
CA ARG A 676 -40.26 -14.52 14.56
C ARG A 676 -39.86 -13.56 13.43
N TRP A 677 -38.69 -12.93 13.54
CA TRP A 677 -38.22 -11.91 12.60
C TRP A 677 -37.52 -12.48 11.37
N LEU A 678 -37.30 -13.80 11.33
CA LEU A 678 -36.69 -14.46 10.19
C LEU A 678 -37.76 -14.99 9.23
N PRO A 679 -37.64 -14.76 7.91
CA PRO A 679 -38.60 -15.28 6.95
C PRO A 679 -38.62 -16.82 6.99
N ARG A 680 -39.82 -17.38 6.87
CA ARG A 680 -40.05 -18.83 6.77
C ARG A 680 -39.52 -19.31 5.42
N ARG A 681 -38.66 -20.32 5.42
CA ARG A 681 -38.21 -20.96 4.18
C ARG A 681 -39.26 -21.95 3.71
N ILE A 682 -39.75 -21.77 2.49
CA ILE A 682 -40.73 -22.66 1.86
C ILE A 682 -39.96 -23.63 0.96
N GLU A 683 -40.09 -24.93 1.24
CA GLU A 683 -39.36 -25.96 0.52
C GLU A 683 -39.75 -26.05 -0.97
N GLY A 684 -41.04 -25.89 -1.29
CA GLY A 684 -41.57 -25.95 -2.65
C GLY A 684 -41.20 -24.78 -3.58
N VAL A 685 -40.74 -23.64 -3.04
CA VAL A 685 -40.36 -22.46 -3.84
C VAL A 685 -38.86 -22.49 -4.20
N SER A 686 -38.09 -23.42 -3.62
CA SER A 686 -36.65 -23.50 -3.76
C SER A 686 -36.22 -24.97 -3.88
N PRO A 687 -35.94 -25.55 -5.08
CA PRO A 687 -35.28 -24.84 -6.21
C PRO A 687 -35.35 -25.47 -7.65
N LEU A 688 -34.62 -24.87 -8.61
CA LEU A 688 -34.27 -25.44 -9.94
C LEU A 688 -33.51 -26.79 -9.82
N PRO A 689 -33.72 -27.78 -10.73
CA PRO A 689 -33.19 -29.15 -10.60
C PRO A 689 -31.68 -29.26 -10.34
N GLY A 690 -30.84 -28.54 -11.11
CA GLY A 690 -29.37 -28.59 -11.00
C GLY A 690 -28.78 -28.01 -9.70
N SER A 691 -29.61 -27.38 -8.86
CA SER A 691 -29.18 -26.87 -7.55
C SER A 691 -29.37 -27.89 -6.42
N LEU A 692 -30.23 -28.91 -6.62
CA LEU A 692 -30.48 -29.96 -5.63
C LEU A 692 -29.28 -30.89 -5.50
N GLU A 693 -28.72 -31.35 -6.62
CA GLU A 693 -27.55 -32.24 -6.63
C GLU A 693 -26.33 -31.56 -6.00
N ARG A 694 -26.04 -30.30 -6.40
CA ARG A 694 -24.96 -29.51 -5.79
C ARG A 694 -25.18 -29.30 -4.30
N ALA A 695 -26.42 -29.09 -3.87
CA ALA A 695 -26.75 -28.96 -2.46
C ALA A 695 -26.58 -30.27 -1.70
N ARG A 696 -26.93 -31.42 -2.29
CA ARG A 696 -26.70 -32.76 -1.71
C ARG A 696 -25.22 -33.06 -1.58
N MET A 697 -24.44 -32.87 -2.64
CA MET A 697 -22.99 -33.09 -2.62
C MET A 697 -22.28 -32.21 -1.59
N ARG A 698 -22.69 -30.93 -1.47
CA ARG A 698 -22.19 -30.05 -0.42
C ARG A 698 -22.55 -30.54 0.98
N ARG A 699 -23.80 -30.97 1.21
CA ARG A 699 -24.21 -31.52 2.52
C ARG A 699 -23.45 -32.79 2.85
N LEU A 700 -23.23 -33.67 1.87
CA LEU A 700 -22.43 -34.88 2.05
C LEU A 700 -21.00 -34.54 2.44
N ARG A 701 -20.35 -33.61 1.73
CA ARG A 701 -19.01 -33.12 2.08
C ARG A 701 -18.95 -32.53 3.49
N ASP A 702 -19.91 -31.66 3.83
CA ASP A 702 -19.96 -31.03 5.14
C ASP A 702 -20.24 -32.06 6.26
N LEU A 703 -21.06 -33.09 5.98
CA LEU A 703 -21.30 -34.23 6.87
C LEU A 703 -20.04 -35.08 7.06
N LEU A 704 -19.33 -35.41 5.98
CA LEU A 704 -18.06 -36.16 6.05
C LEU A 704 -17.04 -35.42 6.91
N LEU A 705 -16.88 -34.11 6.69
CA LEU A 705 -15.99 -33.30 7.51
C LEU A 705 -16.43 -33.27 8.98
N ALA A 706 -17.72 -33.11 9.25
CA ALA A 706 -18.26 -33.11 10.61
C ALA A 706 -18.05 -34.45 11.33
N VAL A 707 -18.21 -35.58 10.62
CA VAL A 707 -17.96 -36.93 11.16
C VAL A 707 -16.46 -37.13 11.43
N LEU A 708 -15.59 -36.71 10.51
CA LEU A 708 -14.13 -36.81 10.70
C LEU A 708 -13.65 -35.96 11.87
N VAL A 709 -14.11 -34.71 11.98
CA VAL A 709 -13.76 -33.81 13.07
C VAL A 709 -14.33 -34.30 14.40
N GLY A 710 -15.61 -34.64 14.43
CA GLY A 710 -16.28 -35.14 15.64
C GLY A 710 -15.69 -36.47 16.13
N GLY A 711 -15.45 -37.41 15.21
CA GLY A 711 -14.77 -38.67 15.50
C GLY A 711 -13.33 -38.47 15.96
N GLY A 712 -12.58 -37.57 15.31
CA GLY A 712 -11.23 -37.20 15.73
C GLY A 712 -11.19 -36.60 17.14
N MET A 713 -12.11 -35.69 17.45
CA MET A 713 -12.25 -35.12 18.80
C MET A 713 -12.65 -36.16 19.84
N ALA A 714 -13.53 -37.12 19.50
CA ALA A 714 -13.91 -38.21 20.39
C ALA A 714 -12.71 -39.13 20.69
N VAL A 715 -11.95 -39.50 19.65
CA VAL A 715 -10.73 -40.32 19.77
C VAL A 715 -9.67 -39.60 20.61
N LEU A 716 -9.45 -38.31 20.37
CA LEU A 716 -8.50 -37.50 21.15
C LEU A 716 -8.95 -37.37 22.61
N SER A 717 -10.23 -37.10 22.85
CA SER A 717 -10.79 -37.00 24.20
C SER A 717 -10.66 -38.33 24.95
N TYR A 718 -10.94 -39.45 24.29
CA TYR A 718 -10.75 -40.79 24.86
C TYR A 718 -9.27 -41.08 25.17
N ALA A 719 -8.35 -40.74 24.26
CA ALA A 719 -6.92 -40.90 24.49
C ALA A 719 -6.41 -40.04 25.66
N MET A 720 -6.94 -38.82 25.84
CA MET A 720 -6.59 -37.96 26.98
C MET A 720 -7.19 -38.46 28.30
N LEU A 721 -8.48 -38.82 28.31
CA LEU A 721 -9.18 -39.26 29.54
C LEU A 721 -8.68 -40.61 30.08
N THR A 722 -8.12 -41.46 29.22
CA THR A 722 -7.52 -42.74 29.62
C THR A 722 -6.12 -42.60 30.20
N ARG A 723 -5.50 -41.42 30.15
CA ARG A 723 -4.16 -41.19 30.69
C ARG A 723 -4.21 -40.73 32.15
N PRO A 724 -3.17 -41.06 32.95
CA PRO A 724 -2.97 -40.42 34.24
C PRO A 724 -2.66 -38.93 34.03
N THR A 725 -3.16 -38.08 34.92
CA THR A 725 -2.90 -36.64 34.92
C THR A 725 -1.80 -36.32 35.94
N PRO A 726 -0.51 -36.33 35.55
CA PRO A 726 0.55 -35.90 36.45
C PRO A 726 0.35 -34.42 36.79
N ASN A 727 0.46 -34.07 38.07
CA ASN A 727 0.28 -32.71 38.61
C ASN A 727 -1.17 -32.21 38.65
N ASP A 728 -2.10 -33.03 39.16
CA ASP A 728 -3.45 -32.56 39.45
C ASP A 728 -3.46 -31.53 40.60
N ILE A 729 -4.13 -30.40 40.37
CA ILE A 729 -4.31 -29.29 41.32
C ILE A 729 -5.65 -29.37 42.06
N SER A 730 -6.48 -30.39 41.81
CA SER A 730 -7.77 -30.59 42.49
C SER A 730 -7.62 -30.69 44.01
N SER A 731 -6.61 -31.42 44.48
CA SER A 731 -6.31 -31.59 45.91
C SER A 731 -6.00 -30.26 46.60
N PHE A 732 -5.34 -29.33 45.90
CA PHE A 732 -5.10 -27.98 46.38
C PHE A 732 -6.41 -27.22 46.61
N TYR A 733 -7.31 -27.18 45.62
CA TYR A 733 -8.59 -26.48 45.79
C TYR A 733 -9.49 -27.13 46.84
N LEU A 734 -9.57 -28.47 46.87
CA LEU A 734 -10.38 -29.20 47.86
C LEU A 734 -9.91 -28.95 49.29
N SER A 735 -8.60 -28.92 49.52
CA SER A 735 -8.03 -28.71 50.86
C SER A 735 -7.98 -27.23 51.27
N ARG A 736 -8.01 -26.28 50.33
CA ARG A 736 -7.86 -24.85 50.61
C ARG A 736 -9.14 -24.02 50.49
N ALA A 737 -10.21 -24.54 49.86
CA ALA A 737 -11.44 -23.78 49.66
C ALA A 737 -12.07 -23.24 50.94
N LEU A 738 -12.23 -24.07 51.97
CA LEU A 738 -12.76 -23.62 53.26
C LEU A 738 -11.74 -22.79 54.08
N PRO A 739 -10.50 -23.26 54.34
CA PRO A 739 -9.59 -22.55 55.23
C PRO A 739 -9.00 -21.25 54.66
N GLN A 740 -8.95 -21.08 53.33
CA GLN A 740 -8.43 -19.87 52.69
C GLN A 740 -9.51 -19.07 51.96
N GLY A 741 -10.41 -19.75 51.24
CA GLY A 741 -11.48 -19.08 50.49
C GLY A 741 -12.78 -18.85 51.27
N GLY A 742 -12.91 -19.40 52.49
CA GLY A 742 -14.05 -19.15 53.39
C GLY A 742 -15.32 -19.96 53.13
N GLY A 743 -15.35 -20.81 52.10
CA GLY A 743 -16.58 -21.45 51.64
C GLY A 743 -16.46 -22.95 51.44
N THR A 744 -17.55 -23.68 51.69
CA THR A 744 -17.62 -25.14 51.40
C THR A 744 -17.97 -25.45 49.95
N ASN A 745 -18.49 -24.48 49.19
CA ASN A 745 -18.72 -24.65 47.75
C ASN A 745 -17.42 -24.36 46.98
N VAL A 746 -16.65 -25.42 46.70
CA VAL A 746 -15.37 -25.32 46.01
C VAL A 746 -15.49 -24.68 44.63
N VAL A 747 -16.59 -24.92 43.89
CA VAL A 747 -16.80 -24.33 42.56
C VAL A 747 -16.99 -22.83 42.66
N ASN A 748 -17.91 -22.38 43.52
CA ASN A 748 -18.14 -20.95 43.69
C ASN A 748 -16.90 -20.23 44.22
N VAL A 749 -16.23 -20.80 45.23
CA VAL A 749 -14.97 -20.25 45.77
C VAL A 749 -13.89 -20.16 44.69
N MET A 750 -13.77 -21.13 43.78
CA MET A 750 -12.87 -21.00 42.64
C MET A 750 -13.25 -19.83 41.72
N LEU A 751 -14.53 -19.65 41.41
CA LEU A 751 -15.01 -18.60 40.50
C LEU A 751 -14.92 -17.19 41.08
N VAL A 752 -15.07 -17.02 42.40
CA VAL A 752 -15.12 -15.69 43.03
C VAL A 752 -13.83 -15.30 43.74
N ASP A 753 -12.97 -16.27 44.08
CA ASP A 753 -11.72 -16.05 44.81
C ASP A 753 -10.51 -16.53 44.00
N PHE A 754 -10.16 -17.82 44.05
CA PHE A 754 -8.92 -18.34 43.45
C PHE A 754 -8.74 -17.98 41.96
N ARG A 755 -9.83 -17.94 41.20
CA ARG A 755 -9.89 -17.57 39.78
C ARG A 755 -10.94 -16.48 39.52
N GLY A 756 -11.14 -15.57 40.48
CA GLY A 756 -12.04 -14.42 40.36
C GLY A 756 -11.81 -13.58 39.09
N PHE A 757 -10.57 -13.55 38.60
CA PHE A 757 -10.21 -12.82 37.38
C PHE A 757 -10.87 -13.40 36.12
N ASP A 758 -11.04 -14.73 36.03
CA ASP A 758 -11.71 -15.39 34.90
C ASP A 758 -13.19 -14.95 34.86
N THR A 759 -13.86 -14.95 36.02
CA THR A 759 -15.26 -14.50 36.16
C THR A 759 -15.43 -13.00 35.88
N LEU A 760 -14.47 -12.15 36.27
CA LEU A 760 -14.47 -10.73 35.89
C LEU A 760 -14.40 -10.57 34.36
N GLY A 761 -13.58 -11.39 33.69
CA GLY A 761 -13.51 -11.46 32.23
C GLY A 761 -14.84 -11.89 31.59
N GLU A 762 -15.45 -12.95 32.10
CA GLU A 762 -16.73 -13.48 31.61
C GLU A 762 -17.87 -12.45 31.70
N ILE A 763 -18.03 -11.77 32.84
CA ILE A 763 -19.08 -10.75 32.98
C ILE A 763 -18.82 -9.54 32.08
N THR A 764 -17.55 -9.19 31.84
CA THR A 764 -17.17 -8.15 30.88
C THR A 764 -17.57 -8.55 29.45
N VAL A 765 -17.35 -9.82 29.08
CA VAL A 765 -17.80 -10.37 27.80
C VAL A 765 -19.32 -10.29 27.67
N LEU A 766 -20.08 -10.61 28.73
CA LEU A 766 -21.55 -10.49 28.72
C LEU A 766 -22.00 -9.04 28.45
N VAL A 767 -21.39 -8.05 29.10
CA VAL A 767 -21.67 -6.63 28.84
C VAL A 767 -21.39 -6.29 27.38
N ALA A 768 -20.22 -6.70 26.86
CA ALA A 768 -19.84 -6.44 25.47
C ALA A 768 -20.83 -7.06 24.46
N VAL A 769 -21.27 -8.30 24.71
CA VAL A 769 -22.29 -8.99 23.91
C VAL A 769 -23.62 -8.24 23.98
N ALA A 770 -24.09 -7.88 25.16
CA ALA A 770 -25.36 -7.17 25.33
C ALA A 770 -25.37 -5.80 24.64
N LEU A 771 -24.30 -5.03 24.77
CA LEU A 771 -24.12 -3.74 24.07
C LEU A 771 -24.06 -3.93 22.55
N THR A 772 -23.39 -4.98 22.07
CA THR A 772 -23.30 -5.29 20.63
C THR A 772 -24.67 -5.67 20.06
N VAL A 773 -25.41 -6.54 20.75
CA VAL A 773 -26.77 -6.93 20.37
C VAL A 773 -27.68 -5.69 20.32
N PHE A 774 -27.64 -4.84 21.35
CA PHE A 774 -28.37 -3.58 21.36
C PHE A 774 -27.97 -2.67 20.19
N ALA A 775 -26.67 -2.51 19.92
CA ALA A 775 -26.16 -1.65 18.85
C ALA A 775 -26.56 -2.13 17.45
N LEU A 776 -26.63 -3.45 17.22
CA LEU A 776 -27.08 -4.06 15.98
C LEU A 776 -28.61 -3.94 15.83
N LEU A 777 -29.36 -4.27 16.87
CA LEU A 777 -30.83 -4.29 16.82
C LEU A 777 -31.46 -2.91 16.88
N ARG A 778 -30.82 -1.90 17.49
CA ARG A 778 -31.38 -0.54 17.54
C ARG A 778 -31.61 0.07 16.15
N ARG A 779 -30.92 -0.39 15.10
CA ARG A 779 -31.13 0.02 13.70
C ARG A 779 -31.65 -1.09 12.79
N PHE A 780 -31.92 -2.27 13.36
CA PHE A 780 -32.49 -3.37 12.60
C PHE A 780 -33.89 -3.01 12.09
N ARG A 781 -34.20 -3.44 10.87
CA ARG A 781 -35.51 -3.32 10.24
C ARG A 781 -35.92 -4.71 9.76
N PRO A 782 -37.01 -5.30 10.30
CA PRO A 782 -37.42 -6.62 9.88
C PRO A 782 -37.85 -6.64 8.41
N PRO A 783 -37.65 -7.76 7.70
CA PRO A 783 -38.16 -7.94 6.34
C PRO A 783 -39.69 -7.75 6.27
N LYS A 784 -40.20 -7.17 5.17
CA LYS A 784 -41.64 -6.89 5.00
C LYS A 784 -42.52 -8.12 5.20
N GLU A 785 -42.05 -9.27 4.74
CA GLU A 785 -42.75 -10.55 4.85
C GLU A 785 -42.95 -11.00 6.31
N SER A 786 -41.97 -10.73 7.18
CA SER A 786 -42.01 -11.05 8.61
C SER A 786 -42.84 -10.05 9.43
N MET A 787 -43.29 -8.95 8.80
CA MET A 787 -44.19 -7.97 9.44
C MET A 787 -45.67 -8.33 9.30
N GLN A 788 -46.03 -9.23 8.39
CA GLN A 788 -47.42 -9.69 8.26
C GLN A 788 -47.79 -10.54 9.47
N LEU A 789 -49.06 -10.47 9.89
CA LEU A 789 -49.56 -11.36 10.94
C LEU A 789 -49.42 -12.83 10.48
N PRO A 790 -49.17 -13.78 11.40
CA PRO A 790 -49.23 -15.20 11.10
C PRO A 790 -50.51 -15.58 10.35
N ALA A 791 -50.46 -16.60 9.48
CA ALA A 791 -51.62 -17.03 8.70
C ALA A 791 -52.84 -17.36 9.58
N GLN A 792 -52.60 -18.00 10.74
CA GLN A 792 -53.61 -18.31 11.74
C GLN A 792 -54.33 -17.06 12.29
N GLN A 793 -53.62 -15.93 12.41
CA GLN A 793 -54.19 -14.66 12.86
C GLN A 793 -54.84 -13.86 11.72
N ARG A 794 -54.43 -14.10 10.47
CA ARG A 794 -55.04 -13.48 9.27
C ARG A 794 -56.33 -14.15 8.84
N GLN A 795 -56.51 -15.42 9.15
CA GLN A 795 -57.69 -16.22 8.78
C GLN A 795 -58.87 -16.02 9.75
N LEU A 796 -58.67 -15.29 10.84
CA LEU A 796 -59.75 -14.91 11.75
C LEU A 796 -60.52 -13.72 11.17
N ALA A 797 -61.85 -13.85 11.07
CA ALA A 797 -62.70 -12.73 10.67
C ALA A 797 -62.66 -11.62 11.75
N PRO A 798 -62.59 -10.33 11.35
CA PRO A 798 -62.40 -9.21 12.28
C PRO A 798 -63.50 -9.07 13.34
N ASP A 799 -64.68 -9.64 13.10
CA ASP A 799 -65.87 -9.53 13.97
C ASP A 799 -66.11 -10.73 14.88
N VAL A 800 -65.21 -11.73 14.90
CA VAL A 800 -65.30 -12.83 15.86
C VAL A 800 -64.64 -12.38 17.15
N VAL A 801 -65.44 -12.25 18.22
CA VAL A 801 -64.94 -12.10 19.60
C VAL A 801 -64.20 -13.39 19.95
N THR A 802 -62.91 -13.41 19.64
CA THR A 802 -61.99 -14.45 20.03
C THR A 802 -61.03 -13.87 21.06
N ASP A 803 -60.56 -14.72 21.96
CA ASP A 803 -59.54 -14.41 22.96
C ASP A 803 -58.16 -14.01 22.36
N LEU A 804 -58.06 -13.90 21.03
CA LEU A 804 -56.87 -13.54 20.26
C LEU A 804 -56.90 -12.05 19.90
N ILE A 805 -56.65 -11.19 20.89
CA ILE A 805 -56.55 -9.73 20.69
C ILE A 805 -55.37 -9.44 19.74
N ASN A 806 -55.55 -8.53 18.78
CA ASN A 806 -54.47 -8.05 17.92
C ASN A 806 -53.40 -7.35 18.78
N PRO A 807 -52.19 -7.94 18.98
CA PRO A 807 -51.22 -7.45 19.96
C PRO A 807 -50.63 -6.08 19.62
N ARG A 808 -50.87 -5.58 18.41
CA ARG A 808 -50.37 -4.26 17.96
C ARG A 808 -51.21 -3.09 18.44
N HIS A 809 -52.46 -3.35 18.81
CA HIS A 809 -53.43 -2.33 19.24
C HIS A 809 -53.86 -2.51 20.70
N ALA A 810 -53.49 -3.62 21.35
CA ALA A 810 -53.79 -3.89 22.74
C ALA A 810 -52.85 -3.12 23.68
N THR A 811 -53.41 -2.36 24.61
CA THR A 811 -52.67 -1.70 25.71
C THR A 811 -52.28 -2.69 26.82
N ASP A 812 -53.02 -3.80 26.95
CA ASP A 812 -52.69 -4.93 27.82
C ASP A 812 -52.87 -6.24 27.04
N THR A 813 -51.77 -6.98 26.84
CA THR A 813 -51.80 -8.30 26.18
C THR A 813 -52.22 -9.42 27.12
N ALA A 814 -52.40 -9.15 28.42
CA ALA A 814 -52.82 -10.12 29.43
C ALA A 814 -54.34 -10.41 29.42
N LEU A 815 -55.09 -9.86 28.48
CA LEU A 815 -56.51 -10.12 28.28
C LEU A 815 -56.73 -11.24 27.24
N GLY A 816 -57.80 -12.03 27.39
CA GLY A 816 -58.08 -13.18 26.52
C GLY A 816 -57.18 -14.39 26.82
N PHE A 817 -56.59 -15.01 25.79
CA PHE A 817 -55.91 -16.32 25.89
C PHE A 817 -54.67 -16.29 26.80
N MET A 818 -54.08 -15.11 26.97
CA MET A 818 -52.88 -14.91 27.81
C MET A 818 -53.22 -14.67 29.29
N MET A 819 -54.49 -14.57 29.68
CA MET A 819 -54.89 -14.27 31.06
C MET A 819 -54.41 -15.33 32.05
N VAL A 820 -54.58 -16.61 31.74
CA VAL A 820 -54.14 -17.71 32.62
C VAL A 820 -52.61 -17.73 32.76
N PRO A 821 -51.81 -17.71 31.67
CA PRO A 821 -50.37 -17.51 31.77
C PRO A 821 -49.96 -16.24 32.54
N ALA A 822 -50.69 -15.13 32.39
CA ALA A 822 -50.39 -13.87 33.06
C ALA A 822 -50.58 -13.95 34.56
N ALA A 823 -51.68 -14.53 35.01
CA ALA A 823 -51.94 -14.74 36.43
C ALA A 823 -50.87 -15.64 37.05
N LEU A 824 -50.51 -16.73 36.37
CA LEU A 824 -49.46 -17.66 36.84
C LEU A 824 -48.08 -16.99 36.91
N VAL A 825 -47.66 -16.29 35.86
CA VAL A 825 -46.35 -15.60 35.86
C VAL A 825 -46.29 -14.52 36.93
N ARG A 826 -47.37 -13.74 37.12
CA ARG A 826 -47.43 -12.72 38.17
C ARG A 826 -47.35 -13.34 39.58
N LEU A 827 -47.97 -14.51 39.80
CA LEU A 827 -47.86 -15.24 41.06
C LEU A 827 -46.47 -15.84 41.28
N LEU A 828 -45.84 -16.33 40.21
CA LEU A 828 -44.50 -16.91 40.26
C LEU A 828 -43.39 -15.87 40.39
N LEU A 829 -43.62 -14.60 40.02
CA LEU A 829 -42.60 -13.55 40.03
C LEU A 829 -41.99 -13.32 41.43
N PRO A 830 -42.76 -13.10 42.52
CA PRO A 830 -42.21 -12.99 43.88
C PRO A 830 -41.47 -14.26 44.33
N ILE A 831 -41.96 -15.44 43.92
CA ILE A 831 -41.33 -16.73 44.25
C ILE A 831 -39.98 -16.85 43.53
N ALA A 832 -39.91 -16.49 42.25
CA ALA A 832 -38.68 -16.51 41.48
C ALA A 832 -37.64 -15.52 42.02
N LEU A 833 -38.08 -14.35 42.50
CA LEU A 833 -37.22 -13.39 43.19
C LEU A 833 -36.68 -13.96 44.51
N LEU A 834 -37.53 -14.62 45.31
CA LEU A 834 -37.12 -15.29 46.54
C LEU A 834 -36.10 -16.41 46.25
N VAL A 835 -36.36 -17.24 45.24
CA VAL A 835 -35.46 -18.32 44.82
C VAL A 835 -34.14 -17.76 44.30
N SER A 836 -34.16 -16.68 43.52
CA SER A 836 -32.97 -15.97 43.07
C SER A 836 -32.13 -15.51 44.26
N MET A 837 -32.76 -14.84 45.25
CA MET A 837 -32.06 -14.38 46.45
C MET A 837 -31.56 -15.54 47.33
N TYR A 838 -32.32 -16.64 47.41
CA TYR A 838 -31.90 -17.83 48.13
C TYR A 838 -30.66 -18.48 47.50
N LEU A 839 -30.64 -18.65 46.18
CA LEU A 839 -29.48 -19.16 45.44
C LEU A 839 -28.27 -18.23 45.53
N PHE A 840 -28.51 -16.92 45.57
CA PHE A 840 -27.47 -15.91 45.79
C PHE A 840 -26.83 -16.07 47.17
N MET A 841 -27.64 -16.05 48.23
CA MET A 841 -27.17 -16.07 49.62
C MET A 841 -26.47 -17.36 50.02
N ARG A 842 -26.86 -18.52 49.45
CA ARG A 842 -26.25 -19.82 49.77
C ARG A 842 -25.00 -20.15 48.96
N GLY A 843 -24.72 -19.40 47.88
CA GLY A 843 -23.75 -19.78 46.85
C GLY A 843 -22.32 -20.06 47.35
N HIS A 844 -21.91 -19.41 48.44
CA HIS A 844 -20.59 -19.61 49.03
C HIS A 844 -20.41 -21.00 49.67
N ASN A 845 -21.50 -21.64 50.11
CA ASN A 845 -21.45 -22.90 50.85
C ASN A 845 -22.20 -24.05 50.17
N GLN A 846 -23.14 -23.74 49.27
CA GLN A 846 -23.99 -24.70 48.59
C GLN A 846 -24.18 -24.29 47.12
N PRO A 847 -24.71 -25.18 46.26
CA PRO A 847 -24.89 -24.85 44.86
C PRO A 847 -25.75 -23.58 44.66
N GLY A 848 -25.23 -22.64 43.87
CA GLY A 848 -25.72 -21.27 43.75
C GLY A 848 -24.61 -20.26 43.43
N GLY A 849 -24.88 -18.98 43.65
CA GLY A 849 -23.93 -17.87 43.39
C GLY A 849 -24.54 -16.75 42.55
N GLY A 850 -23.76 -15.69 42.32
CA GLY A 850 -24.21 -14.47 41.63
C GLY A 850 -24.76 -14.72 40.23
N PHE A 851 -24.12 -15.62 39.47
CA PHE A 851 -24.49 -15.89 38.08
C PHE A 851 -25.83 -16.60 37.92
N VAL A 852 -26.02 -17.76 38.57
CA VAL A 852 -27.28 -18.54 38.52
C VAL A 852 -28.44 -17.72 39.06
N ALA A 853 -28.23 -17.06 40.21
CA ALA A 853 -29.24 -16.20 40.81
C ALA A 853 -29.68 -15.08 39.86
N GLY A 854 -28.72 -14.43 39.19
CA GLY A 854 -29.01 -13.39 38.20
C GLY A 854 -29.80 -13.93 37.00
N LEU A 855 -29.46 -15.13 36.51
CA LEU A 855 -30.21 -15.75 35.42
C LEU A 855 -31.65 -16.11 35.83
N VAL A 856 -31.88 -16.63 37.04
CA VAL A 856 -33.24 -16.92 37.55
C VAL A 856 -34.08 -15.63 37.62
N MET A 857 -33.51 -14.53 38.12
CA MET A 857 -34.18 -13.22 38.10
C MET A 857 -34.48 -12.77 36.66
N SER A 858 -33.52 -12.99 35.75
CA SER A 858 -33.67 -12.63 34.34
C SER A 858 -34.79 -13.40 33.66
N VAL A 859 -34.93 -14.71 33.93
CA VAL A 859 -36.04 -15.54 33.45
C VAL A 859 -37.38 -14.99 33.94
N ALA A 860 -37.46 -14.60 35.21
CA ALA A 860 -38.69 -14.05 35.77
C ALA A 860 -39.13 -12.77 35.03
N PHE A 861 -38.20 -11.87 34.74
CA PHE A 861 -38.49 -10.69 33.91
C PHE A 861 -38.81 -11.05 32.46
N ILE A 862 -38.08 -11.97 31.85
CA ILE A 862 -38.35 -12.41 30.47
C ILE A 862 -39.79 -12.92 30.35
N LEU A 863 -40.23 -13.79 31.27
CA LEU A 863 -41.60 -14.30 31.30
C LEU A 863 -42.62 -13.17 31.47
N GLN A 864 -42.33 -12.20 32.32
CA GLN A 864 -43.20 -11.02 32.49
C GLN A 864 -43.31 -10.20 31.20
N TYR A 865 -42.20 -9.95 30.50
CA TYR A 865 -42.19 -9.26 29.20
C TYR A 865 -42.94 -10.03 28.11
N MET A 866 -42.85 -11.36 28.10
CA MET A 866 -43.55 -12.20 27.15
C MET A 866 -45.07 -12.15 27.34
N VAL A 867 -45.53 -12.11 28.58
CA VAL A 867 -46.96 -12.23 28.89
C VAL A 867 -47.68 -10.88 28.97
N ALA A 868 -47.09 -9.90 29.68
CA ALA A 868 -47.70 -8.57 29.85
C ALA A 868 -47.37 -7.60 28.70
N GLY A 869 -46.39 -7.93 27.85
CA GLY A 869 -45.98 -7.10 26.72
C GLY A 869 -45.04 -5.95 27.11
N THR A 870 -44.27 -5.48 26.14
CA THR A 870 -43.19 -4.49 26.34
C THR A 870 -43.69 -3.15 26.90
N GLN A 871 -44.82 -2.64 26.38
CA GLN A 871 -45.34 -1.32 26.79
C GLN A 871 -45.82 -1.32 28.24
N TRP A 872 -46.52 -2.37 28.67
CA TRP A 872 -47.01 -2.50 30.03
C TRP A 872 -45.87 -2.60 31.03
N VAL A 873 -44.87 -3.46 30.75
CA VAL A 873 -43.74 -3.68 31.66
C VAL A 873 -42.90 -2.42 31.81
N GLU A 874 -42.61 -1.70 30.72
CA GLU A 874 -41.81 -0.47 30.78
C GLU A 874 -42.60 0.71 31.38
N ALA A 875 -43.93 0.70 31.32
CA ALA A 875 -44.77 1.70 31.99
C ALA A 875 -44.85 1.48 33.51
N GLN A 876 -44.80 0.22 33.96
CA GLN A 876 -44.94 -0.14 35.39
C GLN A 876 -43.59 -0.35 36.10
N MET A 877 -42.51 -0.65 35.37
CA MET A 877 -41.20 -0.94 35.93
C MET A 877 -40.12 -0.05 35.29
N SER A 878 -39.42 0.73 36.11
CA SER A 878 -38.31 1.58 35.66
C SER A 878 -37.00 0.79 35.53
N LEU A 879 -36.93 -0.11 34.55
CA LEU A 879 -35.73 -0.92 34.31
C LEU A 879 -34.65 -0.06 33.64
N ARG A 880 -33.43 -0.07 34.20
CA ARG A 880 -32.27 0.67 33.66
C ARG A 880 -31.10 -0.30 33.40
N PRO A 881 -31.19 -1.20 32.41
CA PRO A 881 -30.23 -2.30 32.22
C PRO A 881 -28.78 -1.83 32.04
N LEU A 882 -28.57 -0.69 31.36
CA LEU A 882 -27.24 -0.08 31.20
C LEU A 882 -26.61 0.32 32.53
N ARG A 883 -27.42 0.86 33.45
CA ARG A 883 -26.92 1.23 34.79
C ARG A 883 -26.58 -0.01 35.59
N TRP A 884 -27.40 -1.06 35.50
CA TRP A 884 -27.18 -2.32 36.20
C TRP A 884 -25.86 -2.98 35.77
N MET A 885 -25.61 -3.07 34.46
CA MET A 885 -24.31 -3.55 33.95
C MET A 885 -23.15 -2.68 34.43
N GLY A 886 -23.28 -1.35 34.34
CA GLY A 886 -22.23 -0.42 34.76
C GLY A 886 -21.93 -0.51 36.26
N THR A 887 -22.96 -0.52 37.10
CA THR A 887 -22.81 -0.66 38.56
C THR A 887 -22.28 -2.02 38.95
N GLY A 888 -22.71 -3.09 38.28
CA GLY A 888 -22.23 -4.44 38.54
C GLY A 888 -20.74 -4.60 38.22
N LEU A 889 -20.32 -4.13 37.04
CA LEU A 889 -18.91 -4.19 36.64
C LEU A 889 -18.03 -3.29 37.53
N LEU A 890 -18.53 -2.10 37.88
CA LEU A 890 -17.87 -1.21 38.83
C LEU A 890 -17.74 -1.87 40.20
N CYS A 891 -18.80 -2.51 40.71
CA CYS A 891 -18.79 -3.21 42.00
C CYS A 891 -17.79 -4.37 42.02
N ALA A 892 -17.77 -5.22 40.98
CA ALA A 892 -16.81 -6.31 40.86
C ALA A 892 -15.35 -5.79 40.80
N THR A 893 -15.11 -4.74 40.02
CA THR A 893 -13.77 -4.13 39.89
C THR A 893 -13.33 -3.45 41.19
N LEU A 894 -14.21 -2.69 41.84
CA LEU A 894 -13.94 -2.02 43.11
C LEU A 894 -13.69 -3.01 44.24
N THR A 895 -14.34 -4.18 44.22
CA THR A 895 -14.06 -5.25 45.19
C THR A 895 -12.62 -5.73 45.05
N GLY A 896 -12.13 -5.92 43.82
CA GLY A 896 -10.73 -6.28 43.57
C GLY A 896 -9.73 -5.15 43.89
N VAL A 897 -10.07 -3.90 43.55
CA VAL A 897 -9.24 -2.71 43.90
C VAL A 897 -9.20 -2.50 45.41
N GLY A 898 -10.29 -2.79 46.13
CA GLY A 898 -10.36 -2.72 47.58
C GLY A 898 -9.33 -3.64 48.26
N ALA A 899 -9.12 -4.84 47.72
CA ALA A 899 -8.06 -5.74 48.19
C ALA A 899 -6.66 -5.12 48.00
N MET A 900 -6.40 -4.50 46.84
CA MET A 900 -5.14 -3.79 46.57
C MET A 900 -4.88 -2.61 47.49
N LEU A 901 -5.92 -1.83 47.81
CA LEU A 901 -5.81 -0.71 48.74
C LEU A 901 -5.44 -1.16 50.16
N LEU A 902 -5.79 -2.39 50.53
CA LEU A 902 -5.44 -3.03 51.80
C LEU A 902 -4.10 -3.79 51.75
N GLY A 903 -3.35 -3.69 50.65
CA GLY A 903 -2.04 -4.32 50.48
C GLY A 903 -2.07 -5.77 50.00
N TYR A 904 -3.23 -6.29 49.59
CA TYR A 904 -3.39 -7.65 49.05
C TYR A 904 -3.41 -7.65 47.52
N PRO A 905 -3.08 -8.78 46.85
CA PRO A 905 -3.29 -8.90 45.41
C PRO A 905 -4.75 -8.65 44.99
N PHE A 906 -4.93 -8.19 43.75
CA PHE A 906 -6.26 -7.94 43.17
C PHE A 906 -7.18 -9.17 43.29
N LEU A 907 -8.43 -8.95 43.73
CA LEU A 907 -9.46 -9.97 43.96
C LEU A 907 -9.14 -11.02 45.05
N THR A 908 -8.28 -10.70 46.01
CA THR A 908 -8.12 -11.55 47.20
C THR A 908 -9.35 -11.46 48.10
N THR A 909 -9.98 -12.60 48.43
CA THR A 909 -11.12 -12.65 49.36
C THR A 909 -10.68 -12.56 50.81
N HIS A 910 -11.44 -11.84 51.63
CA HIS A 910 -11.30 -11.81 53.08
C HIS A 910 -12.65 -12.15 53.72
N THR A 911 -12.63 -12.87 54.83
CA THR A 911 -13.84 -13.25 55.56
C THR A 911 -13.93 -12.54 56.91
N ALA A 912 -15.14 -12.20 57.33
CA ALA A 912 -15.44 -11.60 58.62
C ALA A 912 -16.59 -12.35 59.29
N HIS A 913 -16.46 -12.60 60.58
CA HIS A 913 -17.53 -13.17 61.41
C HIS A 913 -18.17 -12.03 62.20
N LEU A 914 -19.43 -11.71 61.91
CA LEU A 914 -20.17 -10.63 62.55
C LEU A 914 -21.27 -11.23 63.43
N HIS A 915 -21.30 -10.87 64.72
CA HIS A 915 -22.39 -11.26 65.60
C HIS A 915 -23.48 -10.18 65.57
N LEU A 916 -24.65 -10.51 65.02
CA LEU A 916 -25.78 -9.59 64.91
C LEU A 916 -26.85 -9.92 65.97
N PRO A 917 -27.32 -8.93 66.77
CA PRO A 917 -28.17 -9.16 67.95
C PRO A 917 -29.54 -9.83 67.72
N LEU A 918 -29.93 -10.07 66.46
CA LEU A 918 -31.16 -10.79 66.08
C LEU A 918 -30.92 -11.98 65.13
N LEU A 919 -29.77 -12.04 64.48
CA LEU A 919 -29.46 -13.01 63.41
C LEU A 919 -28.36 -14.01 63.80
N GLY A 920 -27.71 -13.81 64.97
CA GLY A 920 -26.61 -14.64 65.43
C GLY A 920 -25.30 -14.36 64.68
N ASP A 921 -24.41 -15.35 64.63
CA ASP A 921 -23.13 -15.26 63.92
C ASP A 921 -23.32 -15.37 62.40
N VAL A 922 -22.95 -14.30 61.68
CA VAL A 922 -23.01 -14.23 60.23
C VAL A 922 -21.59 -14.22 59.66
N HIS A 923 -21.33 -15.17 58.76
CA HIS A 923 -20.09 -15.22 57.99
C HIS A 923 -20.24 -14.38 56.72
N VAL A 924 -19.45 -13.31 56.60
CA VAL A 924 -19.46 -12.40 55.45
C VAL A 924 -18.10 -12.45 54.76
N ALA A 925 -18.09 -12.90 53.51
CA ALA A 925 -16.90 -12.87 52.66
C ALA A 925 -16.95 -11.62 51.76
N SER A 926 -15.80 -10.97 51.52
CA SER A 926 -15.70 -9.87 50.54
C SER A 926 -16.09 -10.32 49.12
N ALA A 927 -15.96 -11.62 48.82
CA ALA A 927 -16.47 -12.28 47.62
C ALA A 927 -17.97 -12.05 47.38
N LEU A 928 -18.76 -11.81 48.44
CA LEU A 928 -20.17 -11.46 48.32
C LEU A 928 -20.37 -10.19 47.46
N PHE A 929 -19.53 -9.17 47.64
CA PHE A 929 -19.62 -7.93 46.85
C PHE A 929 -19.26 -8.16 45.38
N PHE A 930 -18.29 -9.05 45.13
CA PHE A 930 -17.97 -9.48 43.77
C PHE A 930 -19.17 -10.21 43.13
N ASP A 931 -19.82 -11.12 43.87
CA ASP A 931 -21.03 -11.84 43.45
C ASP A 931 -22.22 -10.88 43.21
N ILE A 932 -22.39 -9.81 43.99
CA ILE A 932 -23.38 -8.73 43.71
C ILE A 932 -23.08 -8.10 42.35
N GLY A 933 -21.80 -7.85 42.06
CA GLY A 933 -21.34 -7.35 40.78
C GLY A 933 -21.75 -8.27 39.62
N VAL A 934 -21.43 -9.56 39.74
CA VAL A 934 -21.78 -10.60 38.76
C VAL A 934 -23.29 -10.68 38.55
N TYR A 935 -24.06 -10.79 39.64
CA TYR A 935 -25.52 -10.83 39.63
C TYR A 935 -26.11 -9.66 38.83
N THR A 936 -25.66 -8.44 39.15
CA THR A 936 -26.18 -7.23 38.54
C THR A 936 -25.83 -7.12 37.06
N VAL A 937 -24.62 -7.56 36.66
CA VAL A 937 -24.21 -7.62 35.24
C VAL A 937 -25.04 -8.62 34.46
N VAL A 938 -25.24 -9.82 35.00
CA VAL A 938 -26.02 -10.88 34.33
C VAL A 938 -27.44 -10.40 34.08
N VAL A 939 -28.12 -9.87 35.10
CA VAL A 939 -29.48 -9.35 34.94
C VAL A 939 -29.53 -8.18 33.97
N GLY A 940 -28.63 -7.21 34.11
CA GLY A 940 -28.57 -6.06 33.22
C GLY A 940 -28.32 -6.44 31.75
N SER A 941 -27.42 -7.39 31.50
CA SER A 941 -27.06 -7.86 30.16
C SER A 941 -28.23 -8.57 29.50
N THR A 942 -28.86 -9.51 30.20
CA THR A 942 -29.99 -10.27 29.68
C THR A 942 -31.22 -9.39 29.43
N LEU A 943 -31.52 -8.45 30.33
CA LEU A 943 -32.60 -7.47 30.13
C LEU A 943 -32.33 -6.53 28.95
N LEU A 944 -31.08 -6.11 28.73
CA LEU A 944 -30.75 -5.26 27.58
C LEU A 944 -30.96 -6.01 26.25
N ILE A 945 -30.57 -7.29 26.19
CA ILE A 945 -30.80 -8.14 25.02
C ILE A 945 -32.30 -8.32 24.78
N LEU A 946 -33.06 -8.62 25.84
CA LEU A 946 -34.51 -8.77 25.79
C LEU A 946 -35.19 -7.49 25.28
N THR A 947 -34.90 -6.34 25.88
CA THR A 947 -35.48 -5.05 25.48
C THR A 947 -35.16 -4.71 24.03
N ALA A 948 -33.92 -4.94 23.57
CA ALA A 948 -33.53 -4.73 22.19
C ALA A 948 -34.32 -5.58 21.18
N LEU A 949 -34.63 -6.85 21.53
CA LEU A 949 -35.48 -7.75 20.74
C LEU A 949 -36.95 -7.36 20.83
N ALA A 950 -37.43 -7.03 22.02
CA ALA A 950 -38.82 -6.68 22.31
C ALA A 950 -39.22 -5.37 21.62
N HIS A 951 -38.35 -4.36 21.57
CA HIS A 951 -38.63 -3.11 20.84
C HIS A 951 -38.81 -3.29 19.34
N GLN A 952 -38.35 -4.40 18.74
CA GLN A 952 -38.64 -4.67 17.33
C GLN A 952 -40.14 -4.92 17.08
N SER A 953 -40.89 -5.41 18.08
CA SER A 953 -42.33 -5.68 17.93
C SER A 953 -43.19 -4.41 18.00
N VAL A 954 -42.69 -3.37 18.66
CA VAL A 954 -43.39 -2.09 18.94
C VAL A 954 -43.09 -1.02 17.89
N ARG A 955 -41.98 -1.11 17.16
CA ARG A 955 -41.58 -0.12 16.15
C ARG A 955 -42.52 -0.12 14.94
N ALA A 956 -43.41 0.87 14.88
CA ALA A 956 -44.22 1.15 13.69
C ALA A 956 -43.36 1.77 12.57
N TYR A 957 -43.54 1.33 11.33
CA TYR A 957 -43.02 2.04 10.17
C TYR A 957 -43.86 3.31 9.95
N ARG A 958 -43.22 4.44 9.61
CA ARG A 958 -43.93 5.60 9.04
C ARG A 958 -44.78 5.08 7.88
N PRO A 959 -46.12 5.23 7.88
CA PRO A 959 -46.94 4.68 6.82
C PRO A 959 -46.43 5.18 5.46
N GLY A 960 -46.06 4.24 4.59
CA GLY A 960 -45.82 4.58 3.19
C GLY A 960 -47.13 5.12 2.62
N ASN A 961 -47.04 6.27 1.95
CA ASN A 961 -48.18 6.99 1.39
C ASN A 961 -49.23 6.03 0.79
N PRO A 962 -50.47 5.96 1.33
CA PRO A 962 -51.50 4.99 0.90
C PRO A 962 -51.91 5.13 -0.58
N ALA A 963 -51.49 6.21 -1.24
CA ALA A 963 -51.74 6.47 -2.65
C ALA A 963 -51.05 5.52 -3.65
N LYS A 964 -50.10 4.65 -3.24
CA LYS A 964 -49.41 3.72 -4.15
C LYS A 964 -49.91 2.27 -4.16
N THR A 965 -50.86 1.92 -3.30
CA THR A 965 -51.41 0.55 -3.23
C THR A 965 -52.70 0.33 -4.02
N SER A 966 -53.34 1.37 -4.58
CA SER A 966 -54.54 1.21 -5.42
C SER A 966 -54.24 0.92 -6.90
N GLN A 967 -52.99 1.02 -7.36
CA GLN A 967 -52.64 0.77 -8.78
C GLN A 967 -52.06 -0.62 -9.06
N ALA A 968 -51.81 -1.46 -8.03
CA ALA A 968 -51.27 -2.82 -8.22
C ALA A 968 -52.35 -3.92 -8.22
N GLY A 969 -53.63 -3.55 -8.18
CA GLY A 969 -54.78 -4.48 -8.29
C GLY A 969 -55.41 -4.57 -9.68
N ALA A 970 -54.82 -3.91 -10.67
CA ALA A 970 -55.23 -3.96 -12.07
C ALA A 970 -54.01 -4.17 -12.98
N ALA A 971 -53.38 -5.36 -12.88
CA ALA A 971 -52.47 -5.93 -13.87
C ALA A 971 -52.36 -7.44 -13.64
#